data_AF-A0A2R6LWN6-F1
#
_entry.id   AF-A0A2R6LWN6-F1
#
_cell.length_a   1.000
_cell.length_b   1.000
_cell.length_c   1.000
_cell.angle_alpha   90.00
_cell.angle_beta   90.00
_cell.angle_gamma   90.00
#
_symmetry.space_group_name_H-M   'P 1'
#
loop_
_entity.id
_entity.type
_entity.pdbx_description
1 polymer ?
#
loop_
_entity_poly.entity_id
_entity_poly.type
_entity_poly.pdbx_seq_one_letter_code
_entity_poly.pdbx_strand_id
1 'polypeptide(L)'
;MTNRTDWTRLEPVSRNDDMREGLRAPVRDPMWFLARQWQVGEFQGEDAGSPARVDVDIAEDRLSRVDLRGGGRDTDPFEYGGDPLEATVERERILTDDDPPLQLRAETGQQFLRTLAESGYGEYGADAFPEALRLGRPGEALEAADRRYVELLAGRTLDGTAVAGAIRSAVRNADAVAVGEDDSWVGIATADLPTPEGASRTDAFDAAARQFYAWYVDLYEEPDAETGSAWNPSRLAYEFAVSTGGDATETVLEADEYRGGRLDWYHFSAADADATLDAGTDGETETDVVATDLTDTPDDPLTVADLTDVQFSTLRRSRSLVPTATSFPGMPAGRWWQFEEGDVSFARMTGEGSGLPRLLLTEFAIQYGNDWFEIALDTPVGTMTRIADLRVTDSFGVTERAKPAIDDDWQLFVHDLPDTGGDGDDVGLFLPPVLANSSTSDPIEAVTIARDEMANLAFAIERSFESPTGRAVDRTEFQPPLLTIDRVATDDDPDEEYVVLANPGEDRLVVDGYALVAATDGATTTVHEFTERTLDPGETVRIYTGQASEDDIGAGLSTSAWTAADAVELRDAGGRLTRKKLLAGPSDALADYRLSTDVPDYWFPFTPEQAWSFRLERALLLDASTLGVPVEQLPKPRGEILRPDPDLLPAGEDTYRIYDEAIPRGGREVTRRYQYARWTDGAGYLWSGRESAIDDTQLSTGLRFDVLEERS
;
A
#
# COMPACT_ATOMS: atom_id res chain seq x y z
N MET A 1 -13.45 41.76 18.16
CA MET A 1 -12.30 42.30 18.91
C MET A 1 -11.05 41.94 18.13
N THR A 2 -10.41 42.92 17.50
CA THR A 2 -9.21 42.70 16.68
C THR A 2 -8.01 42.59 17.61
N ASN A 3 -7.37 41.42 17.67
CA ASN A 3 -6.20 41.20 18.49
C ASN A 3 -5.00 41.93 17.86
N ARG A 4 -4.51 42.98 18.52
CA ARG A 4 -3.36 43.77 18.04
C ARG A 4 -2.11 43.17 18.68
N THR A 5 -1.48 42.24 17.97
CA THR A 5 -0.17 41.71 18.34
C THR A 5 0.89 42.77 18.03
N ASP A 6 1.31 43.54 19.03
CA ASP A 6 2.44 44.47 18.89
C ASP A 6 3.76 43.70 19.13
N TRP A 7 4.52 43.51 18.06
CA TRP A 7 5.86 42.90 18.11
C TRP A 7 6.87 43.94 18.60
N THR A 8 7.41 43.74 19.80
CA THR A 8 8.51 44.58 20.30
C THR A 8 9.83 43.94 19.90
N ARG A 9 10.45 44.45 18.83
CA ARG A 9 11.80 44.04 18.43
C ARG A 9 12.83 44.80 19.25
N LEU A 10 13.49 44.09 20.16
CA LEU A 10 14.64 44.60 20.91
C LEU A 10 15.87 44.56 19.99
N GLU A 11 16.29 45.71 19.47
CA GLU A 11 17.56 45.80 18.76
C GLU A 11 18.65 46.33 19.71
N PRO A 12 19.75 45.59 19.91
CA PRO A 12 20.86 46.09 20.70
C PRO A 12 21.55 47.23 19.94
N VAL A 13 21.44 48.44 20.48
CA VAL A 13 22.20 49.59 19.99
C VAL A 13 23.60 49.49 20.60
N SER A 14 24.61 49.20 19.77
CA SER A 14 25.99 49.21 20.23
C SER A 14 26.35 50.60 20.76
N ARG A 15 26.90 50.65 21.98
CA ARG A 15 27.44 51.89 22.56
C ARG A 15 28.84 52.21 22.05
N ASN A 16 29.48 51.26 21.36
CA ASN A 16 30.84 51.38 20.86
C ASN A 16 31.00 50.51 19.60
N ASP A 17 31.27 51.14 18.47
CA ASP A 17 31.45 50.45 17.18
C ASP A 17 32.85 49.83 17.03
N ASP A 18 33.72 49.97 18.05
CA ASP A 18 35.05 49.36 18.08
C ASP A 18 34.97 47.86 18.37
N MET A 19 34.91 47.07 17.30
CA MET A 19 34.88 45.60 17.38
C MET A 19 36.20 44.98 17.85
N ARG A 20 37.29 45.75 18.04
CA ARG A 20 38.60 45.19 18.40
C ARG A 20 38.60 44.49 19.75
N GLU A 21 37.83 44.95 20.73
CA GLU A 21 37.80 44.33 22.06
C GLU A 21 36.99 43.02 22.06
N GLY A 22 35.87 42.98 21.31
CA GLY A 22 35.09 41.76 21.09
C GLY A 22 35.83 40.72 20.26
N LEU A 23 36.46 41.14 19.15
CA LEU A 23 37.28 40.27 18.30
C LEU A 23 38.56 39.76 18.98
N ARG A 24 39.00 40.40 20.06
CA ARG A 24 40.16 39.95 20.83
C ARG A 24 39.87 38.74 21.71
N ALA A 25 38.60 38.49 22.05
CA ALA A 25 38.15 37.45 22.99
C ALA A 25 39.14 37.19 24.15
N PRO A 26 39.57 38.22 24.91
CA PRO A 26 40.68 38.06 25.83
C PRO A 26 40.25 37.25 27.06
N VAL A 27 40.96 36.16 27.35
CA VAL A 27 40.79 35.37 28.57
C VAL A 27 41.19 36.23 29.79
N ARG A 28 40.20 36.74 30.52
CA ARG A 28 40.42 37.68 31.63
C ARG A 28 40.96 37.00 32.89
N ASP A 29 40.58 35.75 33.13
CA ASP A 29 41.06 34.95 34.26
C ASP A 29 41.34 33.50 33.84
N PRO A 30 42.52 33.23 33.26
CA PRO A 30 42.92 31.89 32.89
C PRO A 30 43.01 30.94 34.10
N MET A 31 43.30 31.46 35.31
CA MET A 31 43.41 30.64 36.51
C MET A 31 42.05 30.17 37.00
N TRP A 32 41.00 30.98 36.90
CA TRP A 32 39.65 30.56 37.21
C TRP A 32 39.18 29.42 36.31
N PHE A 33 39.46 29.48 35.00
CA PHE A 33 39.15 28.39 34.06
C PHE A 33 39.88 27.09 34.42
N LEU A 34 41.19 27.17 34.67
CA LEU A 34 41.98 26.02 35.11
C LEU A 34 41.47 25.46 36.45
N ALA A 35 41.13 26.32 37.42
CA ALA A 35 40.60 25.89 38.70
C ALA A 35 39.23 25.22 38.56
N ARG A 36 38.40 25.67 37.60
CA ARG A 36 37.11 25.06 37.31
C ARG A 36 37.28 23.69 36.65
N GLN A 37 38.18 23.55 35.69
CA GLN A 37 38.56 22.27 35.06
C GLN A 37 39.11 21.29 36.10
N TRP A 38 40.02 21.75 36.98
CA TRP A 38 40.50 20.95 38.10
C TRP A 38 39.38 20.48 39.02
N GLN A 39 38.42 21.35 39.33
CA GLN A 39 37.28 21.03 40.21
C GLN A 39 36.36 19.96 39.63
N VAL A 40 36.16 19.93 38.31
CA VAL A 40 35.33 18.91 37.64
C VAL A 40 36.12 17.65 37.26
N GLY A 41 37.41 17.58 37.62
CA GLY A 41 38.22 16.37 37.44
C GLY A 41 39.01 16.29 36.13
N GLU A 42 38.95 17.29 35.26
CA GLU A 42 39.59 17.31 33.91
C GLU A 42 41.13 17.20 33.94
N PHE A 43 41.76 17.40 35.10
CA PHE A 43 43.22 17.19 35.28
C PHE A 43 43.57 15.84 35.88
N GLN A 44 42.58 15.00 36.17
CA GLN A 44 42.78 13.59 36.47
C GLN A 44 42.83 12.87 35.13
N GLY A 45 44.01 12.82 34.52
CA GLY A 45 44.23 11.97 33.36
C GLY A 45 44.20 10.51 33.79
N GLU A 46 43.41 9.70 33.12
CA GLU A 46 43.53 8.24 33.19
C GLU A 46 44.64 7.79 32.23
N ASP A 47 45.43 6.80 32.63
CA ASP A 47 46.47 6.20 31.78
C ASP A 47 45.83 5.24 30.77
N ALA A 48 45.01 5.80 29.88
CA ALA A 48 44.26 5.08 28.88
C ALA A 48 44.77 5.47 27.48
N GLY A 49 45.25 4.48 26.73
CA GLY A 49 45.63 4.68 25.33
C GLY A 49 44.40 5.02 24.48
N SER A 50 44.55 5.94 23.53
CA SER A 50 43.49 6.21 22.55
C SER A 50 43.66 5.31 21.33
N PRO A 51 42.57 4.81 20.71
CA PRO A 51 42.64 4.11 19.43
C PRO A 51 43.40 4.92 18.38
N ALA A 52 44.45 4.35 17.80
CA ALA A 52 45.30 5.00 16.78
C ALA A 52 45.16 4.34 15.41
N ARG A 53 44.90 3.03 15.39
CA ARG A 53 44.65 2.23 14.18
C ARG A 53 43.66 1.13 14.51
N VAL A 54 42.79 0.84 13.56
CA VAL A 54 41.87 -0.30 13.61
C VAL A 54 42.14 -1.19 12.40
N ASP A 55 42.33 -2.48 12.63
CA ASP A 55 42.33 -3.51 11.60
C ASP A 55 41.03 -4.32 11.76
N VAL A 56 40.21 -4.37 10.72
CA VAL A 56 38.89 -5.00 10.74
C VAL A 56 38.76 -6.02 9.63
N ASP A 57 38.30 -7.22 9.98
CA ASP A 57 37.91 -8.28 9.06
C ASP A 57 36.38 -8.34 9.00
N ILE A 58 35.83 -8.29 7.78
CA ILE A 58 34.42 -8.14 7.50
C ILE A 58 33.96 -9.33 6.66
N ALA A 59 32.82 -9.92 7.02
CA ALA A 59 32.08 -10.88 6.22
C ALA A 59 30.77 -10.22 5.73
N GLU A 60 30.44 -10.36 4.45
CA GLU A 60 29.28 -9.78 3.81
C GLU A 60 28.50 -10.90 3.11
N ASP A 61 27.38 -11.30 3.69
CA ASP A 61 26.50 -12.33 3.15
C ASP A 61 25.45 -11.69 2.25
N ARG A 62 25.40 -12.10 0.98
CA ARG A 62 24.49 -11.49 -0.01
C ARG A 62 23.08 -12.00 0.16
N LEU A 63 22.09 -11.12 -0.04
CA LEU A 63 20.70 -11.52 -0.19
C LEU A 63 20.56 -12.43 -1.41
N SER A 64 19.94 -13.58 -1.21
CA SER A 64 19.84 -14.65 -2.22
C SER A 64 18.40 -15.04 -2.53
N ARG A 65 17.51 -15.07 -1.53
CA ARG A 65 16.09 -15.43 -1.73
C ARG A 65 15.14 -14.46 -1.06
N VAL A 66 13.92 -14.44 -1.59
CA VAL A 66 12.76 -13.74 -1.03
C VAL A 66 11.60 -14.73 -0.92
N ASP A 67 10.85 -14.64 0.17
CA ASP A 67 9.65 -15.40 0.43
C ASP A 67 8.51 -14.44 0.78
N LEU A 68 7.49 -14.35 -0.07
CA LEU A 68 6.34 -13.47 0.16
C LEU A 68 5.29 -14.26 0.96
N ARG A 69 4.98 -13.78 2.16
CA ARG A 69 4.16 -14.50 3.16
C ARG A 69 2.81 -13.83 3.39
N GLY A 70 2.36 -13.01 2.45
CA GLY A 70 1.10 -12.31 2.53
C GLY A 70 -0.08 -13.16 2.09
N GLY A 71 -1.16 -13.06 2.86
CA GLY A 71 -2.44 -13.65 2.49
C GLY A 71 -2.53 -15.15 2.72
N GLY A 72 -3.38 -15.84 1.95
CA GLY A 72 -3.75 -17.25 2.17
C GLY A 72 -3.04 -18.27 1.29
N ARG A 73 -2.14 -17.84 0.40
CA ARG A 73 -1.36 -18.72 -0.47
C ARG A 73 0.01 -18.95 0.14
N ASP A 74 0.34 -20.21 0.36
CA ASP A 74 1.69 -20.65 0.71
C ASP A 74 2.46 -20.81 -0.61
N THR A 75 3.38 -19.88 -0.89
CA THR A 75 4.22 -19.88 -2.08
C THR A 75 5.65 -20.22 -1.70
N ASP A 76 6.37 -20.89 -2.60
CA ASP A 76 7.76 -21.25 -2.34
C ASP A 76 8.67 -20.01 -2.43
N PRO A 77 9.73 -19.91 -1.60
CA PRO A 77 10.75 -18.88 -1.75
C PRO A 77 11.39 -18.92 -3.14
N PHE A 78 11.69 -17.75 -3.70
CA PHE A 78 12.29 -17.60 -5.03
C PHE A 78 13.63 -16.86 -4.98
N GLU A 79 14.43 -17.04 -6.02
CA GLU A 79 15.73 -16.35 -6.17
C GLU A 79 15.53 -14.85 -6.36
N TYR A 80 16.31 -14.06 -5.64
CA TYR A 80 16.23 -12.62 -5.73
C TYR A 80 16.99 -12.08 -6.96
N GLY A 81 16.27 -11.34 -7.81
CA GLY A 81 16.79 -10.80 -9.07
C GLY A 81 17.70 -9.57 -8.96
N GLY A 82 17.80 -8.93 -7.78
CA GLY A 82 18.55 -7.67 -7.60
C GLY A 82 17.71 -6.39 -7.73
N ASP A 83 16.40 -6.53 -7.90
CA ASP A 83 15.42 -5.44 -8.02
C ASP A 83 15.16 -4.73 -6.69
N PRO A 84 14.76 -3.44 -6.67
CA PRO A 84 14.47 -2.76 -5.42
C PRO A 84 13.46 -3.55 -4.57
N LEU A 85 13.83 -3.84 -3.32
CA LEU A 85 13.06 -4.75 -2.47
C LEU A 85 11.63 -4.22 -2.22
N GLU A 86 11.43 -2.90 -2.11
CA GLU A 86 10.09 -2.32 -2.04
C GLU A 86 9.23 -2.67 -3.26
N ALA A 87 9.76 -2.57 -4.47
CA ALA A 87 9.01 -2.93 -5.67
C ALA A 87 8.68 -4.42 -5.71
N THR A 88 9.62 -5.28 -5.29
CA THR A 88 9.41 -6.74 -5.24
C THR A 88 8.32 -7.16 -4.25
N VAL A 89 8.28 -6.54 -3.06
CA VAL A 89 7.33 -6.93 -1.99
C VAL A 89 5.98 -6.20 -2.09
N GLU A 90 5.97 -4.96 -2.58
CA GLU A 90 4.75 -4.15 -2.61
C GLU A 90 3.89 -4.38 -3.85
N ARG A 91 4.48 -4.89 -4.95
CA ARG A 91 3.82 -5.05 -6.26
C ARG A 91 2.53 -5.84 -6.19
N GLU A 92 1.57 -5.40 -6.98
CA GLU A 92 0.24 -5.97 -7.12
C GLU A 92 -0.03 -6.30 -8.58
N ARG A 93 -0.99 -7.19 -8.83
CA ARG A 93 -1.49 -7.43 -10.18
C ARG A 93 -2.23 -6.18 -10.67
N ILE A 94 -1.96 -5.80 -11.91
CA ILE A 94 -2.53 -4.63 -12.58
C ILE A 94 -3.02 -5.04 -13.96
N LEU A 95 -2.11 -5.41 -14.88
CA LEU A 95 -2.45 -5.87 -16.22
C LEU A 95 -2.71 -7.37 -16.28
N THR A 96 -2.18 -8.12 -15.30
CA THR A 96 -2.38 -9.56 -15.11
C THR A 96 -3.56 -9.89 -14.20
N ASP A 97 -4.28 -8.87 -13.74
CA ASP A 97 -5.50 -9.02 -12.98
C ASP A 97 -6.66 -9.55 -13.85
N ASP A 98 -7.72 -10.04 -13.22
CA ASP A 98 -8.89 -10.62 -13.88
C ASP A 98 -9.72 -9.57 -14.63
N ASP A 99 -9.77 -8.33 -14.14
CA ASP A 99 -10.42 -7.20 -14.82
C ASP A 99 -9.58 -5.90 -14.74
N PRO A 100 -8.50 -5.80 -15.53
CA PRO A 100 -7.63 -4.62 -15.53
C PRO A 100 -8.40 -3.34 -15.87
N PRO A 101 -7.99 -2.18 -15.35
CA PRO A 101 -8.64 -0.91 -15.63
C PRO A 101 -8.80 -0.61 -17.13
N LEU A 102 -9.98 -0.12 -17.53
CA LEU A 102 -10.29 0.15 -18.94
C LEU A 102 -9.33 1.15 -19.58
N GLN A 103 -8.83 2.14 -18.83
CA GLN A 103 -7.85 3.09 -19.35
C GLN A 103 -6.55 2.38 -19.75
N LEU A 104 -6.03 1.47 -18.93
CA LEU A 104 -4.82 0.72 -19.23
C LEU A 104 -5.02 -0.24 -20.42
N ARG A 105 -6.17 -0.92 -20.49
CA ARG A 105 -6.58 -1.73 -21.65
C ARG A 105 -6.62 -0.92 -22.94
N ALA A 106 -7.16 0.30 -22.87
CA ALA A 106 -7.24 1.20 -24.00
C ALA A 106 -5.86 1.69 -24.45
N GLU A 107 -5.01 2.12 -23.51
CA GLU A 107 -3.67 2.66 -23.77
C GLU A 107 -2.73 1.60 -24.35
N THR A 108 -2.74 0.39 -23.78
CA THR A 108 -2.00 -0.77 -24.31
C THR A 108 -2.51 -1.18 -25.70
N GLY A 109 -3.82 -1.14 -25.94
CA GLY A 109 -4.40 -1.38 -27.27
C GLY A 109 -3.96 -0.35 -28.32
N GLN A 110 -3.91 0.94 -27.94
CA GLN A 110 -3.38 1.99 -28.81
C GLN A 110 -1.88 1.81 -29.06
N GLN A 111 -1.13 1.36 -28.06
CA GLN A 111 0.29 1.06 -28.20
C GLN A 111 0.51 -0.07 -29.21
N PHE A 112 -0.29 -1.14 -29.19
CA PHE A 112 -0.18 -2.19 -30.21
C PHE A 112 -0.42 -1.66 -31.63
N LEU A 113 -1.47 -0.85 -31.83
CA LEU A 113 -1.75 -0.23 -33.14
C LEU A 113 -0.58 0.66 -33.61
N ARG A 114 0.04 1.40 -32.68
CA ARG A 114 1.23 2.21 -32.95
C ARG A 114 2.42 1.34 -33.36
N THR A 115 2.70 0.27 -32.61
CA THR A 115 3.80 -0.66 -32.88
C THR A 115 3.65 -1.35 -34.25
N LEU A 116 2.42 -1.69 -34.67
CA LEU A 116 2.15 -2.21 -36.02
C LEU A 116 2.51 -1.21 -37.12
N ALA A 117 2.15 0.06 -36.95
CA ALA A 117 2.46 1.11 -37.90
C ALA A 117 3.98 1.38 -37.97
N GLU A 118 4.64 1.48 -36.82
CA GLU A 118 6.09 1.73 -36.72
C GLU A 118 6.93 0.57 -37.29
N SER A 119 6.46 -0.67 -37.12
CA SER A 119 7.09 -1.87 -37.71
C SER A 119 6.83 -2.02 -39.21
N GLY A 120 6.02 -1.14 -39.81
CA GLY A 120 5.69 -1.16 -41.24
C GLY A 120 4.68 -2.23 -41.64
N TYR A 121 3.93 -2.81 -40.69
CA TYR A 121 2.86 -3.77 -40.99
C TYR A 121 1.61 -3.10 -41.57
N GLY A 122 1.33 -1.86 -41.17
CA GLY A 122 0.26 -1.02 -41.69
C GLY A 122 -0.45 -0.22 -40.59
N GLU A 123 -1.20 0.79 -41.00
CA GLU A 123 -2.07 1.57 -40.12
C GLU A 123 -3.48 0.98 -40.16
N TYR A 124 -4.00 0.55 -39.01
CA TYR A 124 -5.30 -0.08 -38.88
C TYR A 124 -6.14 0.61 -37.80
N GLY A 125 -7.45 0.68 -38.01
CA GLY A 125 -8.42 1.02 -36.98
C GLY A 125 -8.82 -0.22 -36.17
N ALA A 126 -9.46 -0.01 -35.01
CA ALA A 126 -9.94 -1.11 -34.17
C ALA A 126 -11.02 -1.97 -34.86
N ASP A 127 -11.78 -1.38 -35.78
CA ASP A 127 -12.78 -2.04 -36.60
C ASP A 127 -12.20 -3.05 -37.60
N ALA A 128 -10.90 -2.97 -37.89
CA ALA A 128 -10.20 -3.95 -38.72
C ALA A 128 -9.91 -5.27 -37.98
N PHE A 129 -10.08 -5.33 -36.66
CA PHE A 129 -9.79 -6.52 -35.85
C PHE A 129 -11.07 -7.24 -35.41
N PRO A 130 -11.00 -8.54 -35.06
CA PRO A 130 -12.11 -9.30 -34.49
C PRO A 130 -12.74 -8.60 -33.28
N GLU A 131 -14.06 -8.73 -33.11
CA GLU A 131 -14.82 -8.09 -32.03
C GLU A 131 -14.27 -8.42 -30.64
N ALA A 132 -13.74 -9.64 -30.43
CA ALA A 132 -13.15 -10.08 -29.17
C ALA A 132 -11.87 -9.31 -28.75
N LEU A 133 -11.21 -8.61 -29.68
CA LEU A 133 -10.01 -7.80 -29.41
C LEU A 133 -10.34 -6.31 -29.29
N ARG A 134 -11.60 -5.91 -29.49
CA ARG A 134 -12.02 -4.51 -29.40
C ARG A 134 -12.30 -4.15 -27.95
N LEU A 135 -12.00 -2.92 -27.57
CA LEU A 135 -12.25 -2.46 -26.21
C LEU A 135 -13.75 -2.53 -25.86
N GLY A 136 -14.06 -3.32 -24.85
CA GLY A 136 -15.40 -3.44 -24.28
C GLY A 136 -15.83 -2.19 -23.50
N ARG A 137 -17.11 -2.12 -23.14
CA ARG A 137 -17.61 -1.12 -22.19
C ARG A 137 -17.80 -1.77 -20.82
N PRO A 138 -17.48 -1.07 -19.72
CA PRO A 138 -17.76 -1.58 -18.37
C PRO A 138 -19.26 -1.77 -18.19
N GLY A 139 -19.66 -2.84 -17.50
CA GLY A 139 -21.06 -3.07 -17.11
C GLY A 139 -21.49 -2.28 -15.88
N GLU A 140 -20.53 -1.73 -15.13
CA GLU A 140 -20.74 -1.00 -13.89
C GLU A 140 -21.07 0.49 -14.12
N ALA A 141 -21.69 1.12 -13.11
CA ALA A 141 -22.04 2.53 -13.14
C ALA A 141 -20.81 3.44 -13.04
N LEU A 142 -20.79 4.48 -13.86
CA LEU A 142 -19.65 5.38 -14.03
C LEU A 142 -19.99 6.81 -13.60
N GLU A 143 -19.01 7.48 -13.00
CA GLU A 143 -19.04 8.94 -12.81
C GLU A 143 -19.15 9.66 -14.17
N ALA A 144 -19.65 10.89 -14.18
CA ALA A 144 -19.84 11.65 -15.40
C ALA A 144 -18.54 11.84 -16.22
N ALA A 145 -17.39 11.97 -15.56
CA ALA A 145 -16.09 12.07 -16.25
C ALA A 145 -15.69 10.76 -16.95
N ASP A 146 -15.93 9.63 -16.30
CA ASP A 146 -15.57 8.30 -16.79
C ASP A 146 -16.49 7.86 -17.92
N ARG A 147 -17.78 8.16 -17.83
CA ARG A 147 -18.73 7.92 -18.93
C ARG A 147 -18.29 8.63 -20.21
N ARG A 148 -17.92 9.92 -20.12
CA ARG A 148 -17.42 10.69 -21.28
C ARG A 148 -16.17 10.06 -21.87
N TYR A 149 -15.29 9.53 -21.02
CA TYR A 149 -14.09 8.83 -21.46
C TYR A 149 -14.42 7.52 -22.21
N VAL A 150 -15.29 6.67 -21.65
CA VAL A 150 -15.74 5.43 -22.29
C VAL A 150 -16.46 5.69 -23.62
N GLU A 151 -17.33 6.71 -23.67
CA GLU A 151 -18.01 7.12 -24.90
C GLU A 151 -17.03 7.63 -25.97
N LEU A 152 -15.98 8.35 -25.56
CA LEU A 152 -14.95 8.85 -26.47
C LEU A 152 -14.16 7.69 -27.10
N LEU A 153 -13.84 6.66 -26.33
CA LEU A 153 -13.04 5.52 -26.77
C LEU A 153 -13.84 4.46 -27.53
N ALA A 154 -15.16 4.41 -27.36
CA ALA A 154 -16.01 3.38 -27.92
C ALA A 154 -15.75 3.17 -29.43
N GLY A 155 -15.31 1.95 -29.78
CA GLY A 155 -15.01 1.55 -31.16
C GLY A 155 -13.76 2.19 -31.77
N ARG A 156 -12.91 2.88 -31.00
CA ARG A 156 -11.72 3.58 -31.51
C ARG A 156 -10.39 2.90 -31.19
N THR A 157 -10.37 1.93 -30.28
CA THR A 157 -9.15 1.23 -29.89
C THR A 157 -9.42 -0.26 -29.62
N LEU A 158 -8.33 -1.01 -29.57
CA LEU A 158 -8.31 -2.40 -29.13
C LEU A 158 -8.24 -2.48 -27.61
N ASP A 159 -8.56 -3.65 -27.10
CA ASP A 159 -8.25 -4.07 -25.75
C ASP A 159 -6.84 -4.68 -25.74
N GLY A 160 -5.86 -3.95 -25.21
CA GLY A 160 -4.47 -4.39 -25.22
C GLY A 160 -4.18 -5.59 -24.34
N THR A 161 -4.95 -5.82 -23.27
CA THR A 161 -4.79 -7.03 -22.44
C THR A 161 -5.33 -8.25 -23.18
N ALA A 162 -6.42 -8.10 -23.93
CA ALA A 162 -6.92 -9.16 -24.83
C ALA A 162 -5.93 -9.46 -25.98
N VAL A 163 -5.28 -8.43 -26.53
CA VAL A 163 -4.22 -8.59 -27.54
C VAL A 163 -3.01 -9.34 -26.95
N ALA A 164 -2.52 -8.93 -25.78
CA ALA A 164 -1.42 -9.59 -25.09
C ALA A 164 -1.77 -11.05 -24.74
N GLY A 165 -2.98 -11.30 -24.24
CA GLY A 165 -3.50 -12.64 -23.96
C GLY A 165 -3.59 -13.53 -25.21
N ALA A 166 -3.96 -12.96 -26.36
CA ALA A 166 -3.95 -13.67 -27.64
C ALA A 166 -2.53 -14.04 -28.07
N ILE A 167 -1.56 -13.13 -27.92
CA ILE A 167 -0.14 -13.41 -28.19
C ILE A 167 0.38 -14.50 -27.26
N ARG A 168 0.15 -14.39 -25.95
CA ARG A 168 0.56 -15.37 -24.93
C ARG A 168 -0.02 -16.76 -25.20
N SER A 169 -1.30 -16.82 -25.59
CA SER A 169 -1.96 -18.08 -25.91
C SER A 169 -1.40 -18.74 -27.17
N ALA A 170 -1.03 -17.94 -28.17
CA ALA A 170 -0.46 -18.42 -29.44
C ALA A 170 1.02 -18.83 -29.30
N VAL A 171 1.79 -18.03 -28.57
CA VAL A 171 3.22 -18.22 -28.30
C VAL A 171 3.33 -18.80 -26.90
N ARG A 172 3.22 -20.14 -26.78
CA ARG A 172 3.14 -20.84 -25.48
C ARG A 172 4.23 -20.46 -24.44
N ASN A 173 5.38 -19.97 -24.90
CA ASN A 173 6.50 -19.46 -24.08
C ASN A 173 6.70 -17.94 -24.29
N ALA A 174 5.63 -17.15 -24.46
CA ALA A 174 5.75 -15.73 -24.81
C ALA A 174 6.59 -14.93 -23.81
N ASP A 175 6.55 -15.32 -22.53
CA ASP A 175 7.31 -14.70 -21.44
C ASP A 175 8.82 -14.92 -21.62
N ALA A 176 9.25 -16.18 -21.87
CA ALA A 176 10.65 -16.51 -22.22
C ALA A 176 11.10 -15.86 -23.55
N VAL A 177 10.18 -15.68 -24.49
CA VAL A 177 10.45 -14.97 -25.76
C VAL A 177 10.61 -13.47 -25.55
N ALA A 178 9.93 -12.88 -24.56
CA ALA A 178 10.01 -11.46 -24.23
C ALA A 178 11.39 -11.10 -23.66
N VAL A 179 11.97 -11.98 -22.82
CA VAL A 179 13.32 -11.82 -22.24
C VAL A 179 14.45 -12.35 -23.15
N GLY A 180 14.11 -12.87 -24.34
CA GLY A 180 15.09 -13.31 -25.34
C GLY A 180 15.71 -14.69 -25.08
N GLU A 181 15.07 -15.51 -24.24
CA GLU A 181 15.48 -16.88 -23.91
C GLU A 181 15.00 -17.93 -24.93
N ASP A 182 13.96 -17.61 -25.73
CA ASP A 182 13.43 -18.47 -26.80
C ASP A 182 13.05 -17.63 -28.04
N ASP A 183 13.29 -18.18 -29.24
CA ASP A 183 13.05 -17.52 -30.53
C ASP A 183 11.80 -18.07 -31.26
N SER A 184 11.20 -19.15 -30.77
CA SER A 184 10.34 -20.03 -31.57
C SER A 184 8.90 -19.52 -31.77
N TRP A 185 8.74 -18.52 -32.65
CA TRP A 185 7.46 -18.17 -33.31
C TRP A 185 7.04 -19.17 -34.41
N VAL A 186 7.67 -20.35 -34.43
CA VAL A 186 7.57 -21.34 -35.50
C VAL A 186 6.31 -22.19 -35.35
N GLY A 187 5.53 -22.34 -36.42
CA GLY A 187 4.36 -23.23 -36.46
C GLY A 187 3.04 -22.62 -35.97
N ILE A 188 3.02 -21.34 -35.60
CA ILE A 188 1.80 -20.63 -35.16
C ILE A 188 0.97 -20.20 -36.39
N ALA A 189 -0.31 -20.52 -36.43
CA ALA A 189 -1.19 -20.12 -37.52
C ALA A 189 -1.62 -18.64 -37.38
N THR A 190 -1.82 -17.95 -38.50
CA THR A 190 -2.32 -16.56 -38.51
C THR A 190 -3.65 -16.41 -37.76
N ALA A 191 -4.50 -17.44 -37.81
CA ALA A 191 -5.82 -17.44 -37.16
C ALA A 191 -5.75 -17.39 -35.62
N ASP A 192 -4.61 -17.76 -35.03
CA ASP A 192 -4.39 -17.76 -33.59
C ASP A 192 -3.79 -16.43 -33.11
N LEU A 193 -3.42 -15.53 -34.02
CA LEU A 193 -2.73 -14.27 -33.72
C LEU A 193 -3.68 -13.07 -33.85
N PRO A 194 -3.43 -11.97 -33.10
CA PRO A 194 -4.23 -10.75 -33.17
C PRO A 194 -3.92 -9.97 -34.45
N THR A 195 -4.35 -10.49 -35.59
CA THR A 195 -4.17 -9.88 -36.92
C THR A 195 -5.46 -9.20 -37.39
N PRO A 196 -5.37 -8.15 -38.22
CA PRO A 196 -6.54 -7.58 -38.88
C PRO A 196 -7.27 -8.61 -39.75
N GLU A 197 -8.59 -8.51 -39.84
CA GLU A 197 -9.41 -9.41 -40.65
C GLU A 197 -8.99 -9.36 -42.12
N GLY A 198 -8.66 -10.53 -42.68
CA GLY A 198 -8.20 -10.66 -44.07
C GLY A 198 -6.74 -10.29 -44.31
N ALA A 199 -5.99 -9.86 -43.28
CA ALA A 199 -4.55 -9.66 -43.37
C ALA A 199 -3.79 -11.00 -43.26
N SER A 200 -2.57 -11.01 -43.78
CA SER A 200 -1.65 -12.15 -43.65
C SER A 200 -0.60 -11.86 -42.57
N ARG A 201 -0.14 -12.91 -41.88
CA ARG A 201 1.04 -12.85 -41.02
C ARG A 201 2.29 -12.57 -41.88
N THR A 202 3.15 -11.68 -41.41
CA THR A 202 4.40 -11.28 -42.08
C THR A 202 5.51 -11.10 -41.05
N ASP A 203 6.77 -11.03 -41.48
CA ASP A 203 7.90 -10.76 -40.58
C ASP A 203 7.74 -9.41 -39.84
N ALA A 204 7.10 -8.42 -40.48
CA ALA A 204 6.79 -7.13 -39.86
C ALA A 204 5.76 -7.26 -38.73
N PHE A 205 4.76 -8.14 -38.88
CA PHE A 205 3.83 -8.44 -37.80
C PHE A 205 4.54 -9.14 -36.64
N ASP A 206 5.37 -10.13 -36.93
CA ASP A 206 6.10 -10.87 -35.89
C ASP A 206 7.05 -9.94 -35.11
N ALA A 207 7.71 -8.99 -35.80
CA ALA A 207 8.52 -7.96 -35.15
C ALA A 207 7.66 -7.06 -34.23
N ALA A 208 6.52 -6.60 -34.73
CA ALA A 208 5.61 -5.75 -33.96
C ALA A 208 5.04 -6.47 -32.73
N ALA A 209 4.63 -7.73 -32.88
CA ALA A 209 4.07 -8.53 -31.80
C ALA A 209 5.10 -8.81 -30.71
N ARG A 210 6.36 -9.12 -31.06
CA ARG A 210 7.46 -9.24 -30.10
C ARG A 210 7.72 -7.94 -29.37
N GLN A 211 7.86 -6.84 -30.10
CA GLN A 211 8.15 -5.52 -29.51
C GLN A 211 7.02 -5.07 -28.57
N PHE A 212 5.76 -5.26 -28.97
CA PHE A 212 4.62 -4.95 -28.12
C PHE A 212 4.58 -5.83 -26.88
N TYR A 213 4.75 -7.15 -27.02
CA TYR A 213 4.66 -8.07 -25.88
C TYR A 213 5.79 -7.84 -24.87
N ALA A 214 7.03 -7.65 -25.34
CA ALA A 214 8.16 -7.31 -24.49
C ALA A 214 7.91 -5.98 -23.74
N TRP A 215 7.40 -4.96 -24.41
CA TRP A 215 7.00 -3.72 -23.75
C TRP A 215 5.85 -3.91 -22.75
N TYR A 216 4.88 -4.77 -23.06
CA TYR A 216 3.70 -4.99 -22.22
C TYR A 216 4.06 -5.65 -20.88
N VAL A 217 4.93 -6.67 -20.90
CA VAL A 217 5.35 -7.38 -19.68
C VAL A 217 6.39 -6.61 -18.85
N ASP A 218 7.10 -5.67 -19.46
CA ASP A 218 8.08 -4.78 -18.81
C ASP A 218 7.46 -3.47 -18.27
N LEU A 219 6.19 -3.20 -18.58
CA LEU A 219 5.56 -1.90 -18.25
C LEU A 219 5.33 -1.72 -16.74
N TYR A 220 4.89 -2.80 -16.08
CA TYR A 220 4.60 -2.82 -14.65
C TYR A 220 5.34 -3.98 -13.99
N GLU A 221 5.87 -3.71 -12.81
CA GLU A 221 6.30 -4.76 -11.89
C GLU A 221 5.05 -5.38 -11.28
N GLU A 222 4.80 -6.64 -11.62
CA GLU A 222 3.67 -7.41 -11.15
C GLU A 222 4.17 -8.73 -10.54
N PRO A 223 3.48 -9.27 -9.50
CA PRO A 223 3.77 -10.60 -9.01
C PRO A 223 3.37 -11.63 -10.08
N ASP A 224 4.13 -12.72 -10.19
CA ASP A 224 3.72 -13.87 -10.98
C ASP A 224 2.87 -14.84 -10.13
N ALA A 225 2.30 -15.85 -10.78
CA ALA A 225 1.44 -16.82 -10.11
C ALA A 225 2.20 -17.72 -9.11
N GLU A 226 3.53 -17.79 -9.20
CA GLU A 226 4.37 -18.67 -8.38
C GLU A 226 4.86 -17.97 -7.11
N THR A 227 5.08 -16.65 -7.17
CA THR A 227 5.66 -15.83 -6.09
C THR A 227 4.66 -15.29 -5.08
N GLY A 228 3.37 -15.20 -5.43
CA GLY A 228 2.33 -14.80 -4.47
C GLY A 228 2.30 -13.29 -4.17
N SER A 229 1.92 -12.91 -2.95
CA SER A 229 1.86 -11.52 -2.50
C SER A 229 2.40 -11.40 -1.08
N ALA A 230 3.05 -10.29 -0.73
CA ALA A 230 3.40 -10.03 0.67
C ALA A 230 2.25 -9.35 1.44
N TRP A 231 1.19 -8.85 0.78
CA TRP A 231 0.13 -8.13 1.48
C TRP A 231 -0.78 -9.06 2.30
N ASN A 232 -0.82 -8.87 3.62
CA ASN A 232 -1.77 -9.52 4.51
C ASN A 232 -2.94 -8.55 4.83
N PRO A 233 -4.14 -8.75 4.25
CA PRO A 233 -5.27 -7.86 4.45
C PRO A 233 -5.85 -7.92 5.87
N SER A 234 -5.55 -8.97 6.64
CA SER A 234 -6.00 -9.10 8.04
C SER A 234 -5.15 -8.27 8.99
N ARG A 235 -3.87 -8.04 8.67
CA ARG A 235 -2.96 -7.19 9.45
C ARG A 235 -2.82 -5.78 8.90
N LEU A 236 -3.21 -5.55 7.64
CA LEU A 236 -2.99 -4.29 6.91
C LEU A 236 -1.49 -3.96 6.84
N ALA A 237 -0.69 -4.97 6.52
CA ALA A 237 0.76 -4.92 6.45
C ALA A 237 1.26 -5.93 5.42
N TYR A 238 2.49 -5.72 4.96
CA TYR A 238 3.27 -6.68 4.21
C TYR A 238 4.03 -7.61 5.15
N GLU A 239 3.97 -8.90 4.84
CA GLU A 239 4.64 -10.01 5.52
C GLU A 239 5.52 -10.74 4.50
N PHE A 240 6.83 -10.76 4.74
CA PHE A 240 7.79 -11.45 3.88
C PHE A 240 9.07 -11.80 4.65
N ALA A 241 9.86 -12.72 4.10
CA ALA A 241 11.18 -13.05 4.60
C ALA A 241 12.22 -12.96 3.49
N VAL A 242 13.47 -12.75 3.87
CA VAL A 242 14.63 -12.78 2.97
C VAL A 242 15.73 -13.65 3.57
N SER A 243 16.49 -14.32 2.72
CA SER A 243 17.70 -15.03 3.17
C SER A 243 18.95 -14.35 2.66
N THR A 244 19.98 -14.33 3.51
CA THR A 244 21.32 -13.86 3.17
C THR A 244 22.31 -14.99 3.35
N GLY A 245 23.36 -15.03 2.52
CA GLY A 245 24.34 -16.11 2.53
C GLY A 245 23.83 -17.34 1.78
N GLY A 246 24.38 -18.50 2.12
CA GLY A 246 23.96 -19.79 1.56
C GLY A 246 24.55 -20.97 2.32
N ASP A 247 23.88 -22.13 2.21
CA ASP A 247 24.22 -23.36 2.92
C ASP A 247 24.44 -23.10 4.43
N ALA A 248 25.63 -23.39 4.94
CA ALA A 248 26.00 -23.24 6.36
C ALA A 248 26.11 -21.79 6.87
N THR A 249 25.91 -20.79 6.00
CA THR A 249 25.97 -19.36 6.36
C THR A 249 24.63 -18.65 6.20
N GLU A 250 23.57 -19.38 5.86
CA GLU A 250 22.25 -18.80 5.68
C GLU A 250 21.78 -18.09 6.96
N THR A 251 21.24 -16.89 6.78
CA THR A 251 20.53 -16.15 7.82
C THR A 251 19.21 -15.68 7.23
N VAL A 252 18.10 -16.13 7.83
CA VAL A 252 16.75 -15.72 7.44
C VAL A 252 16.34 -14.51 8.28
N LEU A 253 15.83 -13.49 7.61
CA LEU A 253 15.34 -12.26 8.20
C LEU A 253 13.86 -12.08 7.82
N GLU A 254 13.02 -11.82 8.82
CA GLU A 254 11.57 -11.72 8.69
C GLU A 254 11.12 -10.26 8.86
N ALA A 255 10.21 -9.83 8.01
CA ALA A 255 9.53 -8.55 8.09
C ALA A 255 8.02 -8.78 8.23
N ASP A 256 7.56 -8.92 9.47
CA ASP A 256 6.18 -9.32 9.80
C ASP A 256 5.15 -8.17 9.75
N GLU A 257 5.61 -6.91 9.80
CA GLU A 257 4.74 -5.74 9.89
C GLU A 257 5.24 -4.55 9.05
N TYR A 258 5.73 -4.80 7.83
CA TYR A 258 6.09 -3.70 6.93
C TYR A 258 4.83 -2.99 6.43
N ARG A 259 4.66 -1.69 6.70
CA ARG A 259 3.42 -0.96 6.40
C ARG A 259 3.40 -0.28 5.02
N GLY A 260 4.38 -0.57 4.18
CA GLY A 260 4.61 0.13 2.91
C GLY A 260 5.38 1.44 3.10
N GLY A 261 5.84 2.02 1.98
CA GLY A 261 6.58 3.28 1.98
C GLY A 261 8.09 3.08 1.83
N ARG A 262 8.86 3.40 2.86
CA ARG A 262 10.33 3.22 2.83
C ARG A 262 10.72 2.06 3.72
N LEU A 263 11.30 1.02 3.12
CA LEU A 263 11.86 -0.10 3.85
C LEU A 263 13.22 0.27 4.46
N ASP A 264 13.59 -0.37 5.55
CA ASP A 264 14.84 -0.10 6.26
C ASP A 264 15.20 -1.28 7.17
N TRP A 265 16.45 -1.33 7.63
CA TRP A 265 16.99 -2.45 8.41
C TRP A 265 16.13 -2.80 9.63
N TYR A 266 15.57 -1.81 10.33
CA TYR A 266 14.77 -2.03 11.54
C TYR A 266 13.40 -2.71 11.29
N HIS A 267 13.00 -2.91 10.03
CA HIS A 267 11.82 -3.70 9.69
C HIS A 267 12.07 -5.21 9.75
N PHE A 268 13.34 -5.64 9.88
CA PHE A 268 13.74 -7.04 9.87
C PHE A 268 14.14 -7.53 11.26
N SER A 269 13.64 -8.70 11.64
CA SER A 269 14.13 -9.51 12.75
C SER A 269 14.76 -10.80 12.23
N ALA A 270 15.77 -11.33 12.91
CA ALA A 270 16.28 -12.66 12.54
C ALA A 270 15.28 -13.74 12.95
N ALA A 271 15.06 -14.71 12.07
CA ALA A 271 14.29 -15.90 12.36
C ALA A 271 15.07 -16.85 13.29
N ASP A 272 14.42 -17.93 13.75
CA ASP A 272 15.10 -18.97 14.53
C ASP A 272 16.26 -19.63 13.75
N ALA A 273 17.26 -20.17 14.45
CA ALA A 273 18.46 -20.77 13.85
C ALA A 273 18.19 -21.92 12.85
N ASP A 274 17.06 -22.60 12.99
CA ASP A 274 16.65 -23.72 12.12
C ASP A 274 15.81 -23.25 10.91
N ALA A 275 15.51 -21.95 10.80
CA ALA A 275 14.77 -21.41 9.67
C ALA A 275 15.64 -21.36 8.41
N THR A 276 15.08 -21.78 7.28
CA THR A 276 15.75 -21.80 5.98
C THR A 276 14.76 -21.42 4.89
N LEU A 277 15.21 -20.65 3.89
CA LEU A 277 14.45 -20.39 2.66
C LEU A 277 14.98 -21.22 1.49
N ASP A 278 15.94 -22.11 1.72
CA ASP A 278 16.36 -23.04 0.70
C ASP A 278 15.26 -24.07 0.41
N ALA A 279 14.92 -24.21 -0.87
CA ALA A 279 13.95 -25.18 -1.32
C ALA A 279 14.42 -26.58 -0.90
N GLY A 280 13.69 -27.21 0.02
CA GLY A 280 14.11 -28.43 0.70
C GLY A 280 14.74 -29.48 -0.21
N THR A 281 16.06 -29.64 -0.12
CA THR A 281 16.71 -30.91 -0.47
C THR A 281 16.44 -31.91 0.65
N ASP A 282 15.24 -32.48 0.66
CA ASP A 282 14.94 -33.77 1.31
C ASP A 282 15.61 -34.92 0.52
N GLY A 283 16.90 -34.78 0.28
CA GLY A 283 17.72 -35.69 -0.49
C GLY A 283 19.17 -35.39 -0.19
N GLU A 284 19.75 -36.18 0.72
CA GLU A 284 21.18 -36.31 1.01
C GLU A 284 22.02 -36.11 -0.27
N THR A 285 22.42 -34.87 -0.52
CA THR A 285 23.48 -34.57 -1.46
C THR A 285 24.47 -33.80 -0.62
N GLU A 286 25.47 -34.52 -0.09
CA GLU A 286 26.71 -33.93 0.36
C GLU A 286 27.28 -33.16 -0.83
N THR A 287 26.93 -31.87 -0.93
CA THR A 287 27.69 -30.94 -1.75
C THR A 287 28.98 -30.72 -0.99
N ASP A 288 30.04 -31.39 -1.42
CA ASP A 288 31.40 -31.19 -0.95
C ASP A 288 31.70 -29.68 -1.09
N VAL A 289 31.65 -28.94 0.03
CA VAL A 289 32.05 -27.55 0.09
C VAL A 289 33.54 -27.52 -0.17
N VAL A 290 33.93 -27.33 -1.43
CA VAL A 290 35.29 -26.95 -1.76
C VAL A 290 35.44 -25.49 -1.34
N ALA A 291 35.73 -25.28 -0.06
CA ALA A 291 36.39 -24.07 0.40
C ALA A 291 37.71 -23.99 -0.37
N THR A 292 37.70 -23.28 -1.50
CA THR A 292 38.91 -23.07 -2.28
C THR A 292 39.72 -22.02 -1.52
N ASP A 293 40.50 -22.49 -0.56
CA ASP A 293 41.61 -21.72 -0.01
C ASP A 293 42.53 -21.40 -1.20
N LEU A 294 42.62 -20.12 -1.58
CA LEU A 294 43.36 -19.62 -2.74
C LEU A 294 44.89 -19.76 -2.59
N THR A 295 45.36 -20.76 -1.83
CA THR A 295 46.77 -21.06 -1.61
C THR A 295 47.33 -22.03 -2.65
N ASP A 296 46.50 -22.74 -3.41
CA ASP A 296 46.91 -23.52 -4.58
C ASP A 296 46.72 -22.71 -5.87
N THR A 297 47.83 -22.30 -6.48
CA THR A 297 47.84 -21.72 -7.83
C THR A 297 47.29 -22.73 -8.85
N PRO A 298 46.16 -22.45 -9.53
CA PRO A 298 45.66 -23.32 -10.57
C PRO A 298 46.65 -23.37 -11.76
N ASP A 299 46.78 -24.55 -12.38
CA ASP A 299 47.65 -24.80 -13.54
C ASP A 299 47.23 -23.99 -14.78
N ASP A 300 46.01 -23.43 -14.80
CA ASP A 300 45.54 -22.44 -15.76
C ASP A 300 45.13 -21.14 -15.03
N PRO A 301 45.58 -19.95 -15.49
CA PRO A 301 45.17 -18.69 -14.89
C PRO A 301 43.67 -18.46 -15.14
N LEU A 302 42.89 -18.39 -14.06
CA LEU A 302 41.50 -17.91 -14.10
C LEU A 302 41.45 -16.57 -14.83
N THR A 303 40.63 -16.48 -15.87
CA THR A 303 40.41 -15.22 -16.58
C THR A 303 39.35 -14.40 -15.85
N VAL A 304 39.35 -13.08 -16.05
CA VAL A 304 38.32 -12.20 -15.46
C VAL A 304 36.90 -12.60 -15.90
N ALA A 305 36.75 -13.27 -17.05
CA ALA A 305 35.48 -13.80 -17.54
C ALA A 305 35.02 -15.07 -16.79
N ASP A 306 35.95 -15.85 -16.21
CA ASP A 306 35.59 -17.02 -15.41
C ASP A 306 35.14 -16.64 -13.99
N LEU A 307 35.44 -15.41 -13.54
CA LEU A 307 35.05 -14.86 -12.24
C LEU A 307 33.74 -14.07 -12.29
N THR A 308 33.24 -13.71 -13.48
CA THR A 308 31.97 -12.98 -13.62
C THR A 308 30.73 -13.85 -13.42
N ASP A 309 30.86 -15.18 -13.57
CA ASP A 309 29.75 -16.14 -13.44
C ASP A 309 29.73 -16.86 -12.07
N VAL A 310 30.66 -16.55 -11.16
CA VAL A 310 30.67 -17.14 -9.81
C VAL A 310 29.95 -16.19 -8.84
N GLN A 311 28.72 -16.55 -8.48
CA GLN A 311 28.01 -15.89 -7.38
C GLN A 311 28.54 -16.42 -6.05
N PHE A 312 29.24 -15.56 -5.32
CA PHE A 312 29.67 -15.86 -3.95
C PHE A 312 28.55 -15.48 -2.98
N SER A 313 28.11 -16.43 -2.15
CA SER A 313 27.14 -16.21 -1.07
C SER A 313 27.71 -15.31 0.03
N THR A 314 28.99 -15.48 0.38
CA THR A 314 29.71 -14.66 1.36
C THR A 314 30.98 -14.05 0.76
N LEU A 315 31.16 -12.75 0.94
CA LEU A 315 32.40 -12.04 0.63
C LEU A 315 33.16 -11.71 1.91
N ARG A 316 34.48 -11.96 1.94
CA ARG A 316 35.34 -11.58 3.07
C ARG A 316 36.37 -10.55 2.65
N ARG A 317 36.53 -9.50 3.45
CA ARG A 317 37.53 -8.44 3.21
C ARG A 317 38.11 -7.89 4.51
N SER A 318 39.35 -7.40 4.42
CA SER A 318 40.05 -6.76 5.54
C SER A 318 40.33 -5.28 5.23
N ARG A 319 40.21 -4.40 6.23
CA ARG A 319 40.60 -2.98 6.11
C ARG A 319 41.43 -2.52 7.31
N SER A 320 42.38 -1.62 7.05
CA SER A 320 43.10 -0.87 8.09
C SER A 320 42.66 0.59 8.05
N LEU A 321 42.11 1.09 9.16
CA LEU A 321 41.47 2.39 9.27
C LEU A 321 42.05 3.19 10.43
N VAL A 322 41.83 4.50 10.40
CA VAL A 322 42.13 5.39 11.52
C VAL A 322 40.80 5.76 12.18
N PRO A 323 40.58 5.42 13.46
CA PRO A 323 39.36 5.76 14.17
C PRO A 323 39.26 7.26 14.39
N THR A 324 38.04 7.79 14.32
CA THR A 324 37.75 9.21 14.58
C THR A 324 36.99 9.33 15.89
N ALA A 325 37.36 10.27 16.76
CA ALA A 325 36.60 10.52 17.98
C ALA A 325 35.20 11.02 17.61
N THR A 326 34.17 10.40 18.19
CA THR A 326 32.77 10.76 17.98
C THR A 326 32.54 12.18 18.48
N SER A 327 31.81 12.99 17.72
CA SER A 327 31.46 14.35 18.14
C SER A 327 30.02 14.68 17.76
N PHE A 328 29.31 15.41 18.62
CA PHE A 328 27.92 15.80 18.38
C PHE A 328 27.67 17.27 18.80
N PRO A 329 26.65 17.95 18.25
CA PRO A 329 26.33 19.32 18.60
C PRO A 329 26.03 19.49 20.10
N GLY A 330 26.79 20.37 20.78
CA GLY A 330 26.66 20.59 22.22
C GLY A 330 27.54 19.67 23.10
N MET A 331 28.38 18.82 22.51
CA MET A 331 29.41 18.07 23.23
C MET A 331 30.56 18.99 23.69
N PRO A 332 31.10 18.80 24.91
CA PRO A 332 32.28 19.52 25.39
C PRO A 332 33.50 19.29 24.48
N ALA A 333 34.29 20.34 24.24
CA ALA A 333 35.50 20.22 23.44
C ALA A 333 36.62 19.49 24.21
N GLY A 334 37.13 18.38 23.69
CA GLY A 334 38.25 17.61 24.28
C GLY A 334 39.63 18.29 24.25
N ARG A 335 39.69 19.61 24.07
CA ARG A 335 40.94 20.40 24.08
C ARG A 335 40.91 21.46 25.15
N TRP A 336 42.00 21.57 25.91
CA TRP A 336 42.15 22.64 26.87
C TRP A 336 42.07 24.02 26.19
N TRP A 337 41.35 24.96 26.81
CA TRP A 337 41.25 26.38 26.41
C TRP A 337 40.33 26.71 25.23
N GLN A 338 39.59 25.75 24.68
CA GLN A 338 38.54 26.06 23.72
C GLN A 338 37.28 26.56 24.45
N PHE A 339 36.78 27.75 24.06
CA PHE A 339 35.50 28.30 24.52
C PHE A 339 34.38 27.75 23.63
N GLU A 340 33.29 27.26 24.23
CA GLU A 340 32.16 26.73 23.47
C GLU A 340 31.38 27.85 22.77
N GLU A 341 31.28 27.77 21.44
CA GLU A 341 30.12 28.21 20.66
C GLU A 341 29.99 27.36 19.39
N GLY A 342 28.81 26.74 19.20
CA GLY A 342 28.49 25.85 18.07
C GLY A 342 27.03 25.37 18.06
N ASP A 343 26.10 26.25 18.43
CA ASP A 343 24.64 26.20 18.30
C ASP A 343 23.85 24.95 18.78
N VAL A 344 24.12 24.53 20.03
CA VAL A 344 23.26 23.77 20.98
C VAL A 344 22.13 22.91 20.36
N SER A 345 22.20 21.58 20.42
CA SER A 345 20.97 20.76 20.33
C SER A 345 20.97 19.60 21.33
N PHE A 346 20.36 19.82 22.50
CA PHE A 346 20.10 18.77 23.49
C PHE A 346 18.89 17.92 23.11
N ALA A 347 18.86 17.50 21.85
CA ALA A 347 17.71 16.89 21.17
C ALA A 347 16.46 17.83 21.07
N ARG A 348 16.65 19.15 21.23
CA ARG A 348 15.70 20.31 21.20
C ARG A 348 14.20 19.97 21.40
N MET A 349 13.92 19.31 22.52
CA MET A 349 12.80 19.44 23.47
C MET A 349 11.57 20.32 23.09
N THR A 350 10.43 19.69 22.83
CA THR A 350 9.12 20.04 23.46
C THR A 350 8.50 18.79 24.06
N GLY A 351 7.97 18.92 25.28
CA GLY A 351 7.31 17.83 25.99
C GLY A 351 5.93 17.56 25.42
N GLU A 352 5.73 16.34 24.93
CA GLU A 352 4.49 15.56 24.97
C GLU A 352 4.85 14.11 24.57
N GLY A 353 4.34 13.12 25.31
CA GLY A 353 4.37 11.68 24.96
C GLY A 353 5.68 10.89 25.14
N SER A 354 6.83 11.33 24.58
CA SER A 354 8.01 10.46 24.36
C SER A 354 9.37 11.02 24.83
N GLY A 355 9.38 11.95 25.79
CA GLY A 355 10.61 12.67 26.18
C GLY A 355 11.68 11.87 26.95
N LEU A 356 11.33 10.76 27.60
CA LEU A 356 12.24 10.07 28.54
C LEU A 356 13.42 9.35 27.87
N PRO A 357 13.26 8.53 26.82
CA PRO A 357 14.39 7.85 26.17
C PRO A 357 15.40 8.84 25.59
N ARG A 358 14.89 9.94 25.02
CA ARG A 358 15.69 11.02 24.44
C ARG A 358 16.54 11.74 25.50
N LEU A 359 15.98 11.95 26.68
CA LEU A 359 16.69 12.52 27.83
C LEU A 359 17.79 11.59 28.33
N LEU A 360 17.50 10.28 28.47
CA LEU A 360 18.48 9.28 28.89
C LEU A 360 19.65 9.17 27.91
N LEU A 361 19.38 9.12 26.59
CA LEU A 361 20.43 9.09 25.57
C LEU A 361 21.29 10.37 25.59
N THR A 362 20.66 11.52 25.81
CA THR A 362 21.37 12.81 25.90
C THR A 362 22.27 12.86 27.15
N GLU A 363 21.78 12.40 28.30
CA GLU A 363 22.57 12.31 29.54
C GLU A 363 23.78 11.38 29.36
N PHE A 364 23.55 10.20 28.79
CA PHE A 364 24.60 9.23 28.47
C PHE A 364 25.67 9.82 27.55
N ALA A 365 25.26 10.42 26.42
CA ALA A 365 26.18 10.99 25.45
C ALA A 365 27.03 12.13 26.04
N ILE A 366 26.46 12.97 26.91
CA ILE A 366 27.20 14.06 27.58
C ILE A 366 28.20 13.51 28.61
N GLN A 367 27.82 12.49 29.38
CA GLN A 367 28.67 11.97 30.44
C GLN A 367 29.83 11.12 29.91
N TYR A 368 29.60 10.36 28.84
CA TYR A 368 30.56 9.37 28.34
C TYR A 368 31.11 9.65 26.94
N GLY A 369 30.70 10.72 26.26
CA GLY A 369 31.01 10.95 24.84
C GLY A 369 32.50 11.02 24.47
N ASN A 370 33.40 11.32 25.42
CA ASN A 370 34.84 11.46 25.17
C ASN A 370 35.56 10.13 24.87
N ASP A 371 34.93 8.99 25.16
CA ASP A 371 35.53 7.65 25.01
C ASP A 371 35.03 6.91 23.76
N TRP A 372 34.21 7.56 22.93
CA TRP A 372 33.59 6.95 21.76
C TRP A 372 34.34 7.28 20.49
N PHE A 373 34.65 6.25 19.72
CA PHE A 373 35.30 6.39 18.41
C PHE A 373 34.46 5.72 17.34
N GLU A 374 34.40 6.35 16.17
CA GLU A 374 33.73 5.83 14.99
C GLU A 374 34.76 5.41 13.93
N ILE A 375 34.42 4.34 13.19
CA ILE A 375 35.09 3.94 11.95
C ILE A 375 34.03 3.93 10.84
N ALA A 376 34.34 4.56 9.72
CA ALA A 376 33.46 4.51 8.56
C ALA A 376 33.72 3.24 7.76
N LEU A 377 32.70 2.40 7.61
CA LEU A 377 32.72 1.21 6.77
C LEU A 377 31.73 1.40 5.63
N ASP A 378 32.23 1.41 4.39
CA ASP A 378 31.36 1.34 3.21
C ASP A 378 30.88 -0.11 3.07
N THR A 379 29.57 -0.33 3.14
CA THR A 379 28.92 -1.64 3.05
C THR A 379 28.02 -1.69 1.81
N PRO A 380 28.04 -2.79 1.05
CA PRO A 380 27.14 -2.96 -0.09
C PRO A 380 25.69 -3.15 0.38
N VAL A 381 24.74 -2.57 -0.36
CA VAL A 381 23.30 -2.85 -0.17
C VAL A 381 22.99 -4.28 -0.59
N GLY A 382 21.92 -4.85 -0.03
CA GLY A 382 21.56 -6.26 -0.25
C GLY A 382 22.51 -7.23 0.45
N THR A 383 23.14 -6.82 1.56
CA THR A 383 24.03 -7.71 2.32
C THR A 383 23.79 -7.64 3.82
N MET A 384 23.96 -8.78 4.50
CA MET A 384 24.20 -8.86 5.93
C MET A 384 25.69 -8.68 6.18
N THR A 385 26.07 -7.56 6.78
CA THR A 385 27.49 -7.27 7.10
C THR A 385 27.78 -7.65 8.55
N ARG A 386 28.79 -8.51 8.75
CA ARG A 386 29.28 -8.97 10.06
C ARG A 386 30.75 -8.60 10.24
N ILE A 387 31.11 -8.19 11.46
CA ILE A 387 32.51 -7.95 11.84
C ILE A 387 33.07 -9.26 12.42
N ALA A 388 33.91 -9.95 11.64
CA ALA A 388 34.50 -11.23 12.04
C ALA A 388 35.69 -11.04 13.02
N ASP A 389 36.46 -9.96 12.84
CA ASP A 389 37.55 -9.60 13.74
C ASP A 389 37.72 -8.08 13.78
N LEU A 390 37.94 -7.54 14.98
CA LEU A 390 38.23 -6.11 15.19
C LEU A 390 39.43 -5.98 16.11
N ARG A 391 40.55 -5.51 15.57
CA ARG A 391 41.79 -5.26 16.34
C ARG A 391 42.05 -3.77 16.44
N VAL A 392 42.19 -3.28 17.66
CA VAL A 392 42.48 -1.89 17.94
C VAL A 392 43.93 -1.79 18.41
N THR A 393 44.73 -1.00 17.71
CA THR A 393 46.06 -0.58 18.17
C THR A 393 45.96 0.80 18.79
N ASP A 394 46.34 0.91 20.05
CA ASP A 394 46.31 2.18 20.79
C ASP A 394 47.52 3.09 20.49
N SER A 395 47.52 4.28 21.09
CA SER A 395 48.61 5.25 20.99
C SER A 395 49.94 4.80 21.60
N PHE A 396 49.94 3.75 22.43
CA PHE A 396 51.12 3.14 23.02
C PHE A 396 51.66 1.96 22.19
N GLY A 397 50.97 1.57 21.12
CA GLY A 397 51.31 0.46 20.23
C GLY A 397 50.88 -0.90 20.76
N VAL A 398 50.00 -0.95 21.77
CA VAL A 398 49.36 -2.17 22.25
C VAL A 398 48.20 -2.50 21.32
N THR A 399 48.12 -3.74 20.85
CA THR A 399 47.02 -4.23 20.00
C THR A 399 46.16 -5.20 20.78
N GLU A 400 44.87 -4.94 20.84
CA GLU A 400 43.89 -5.81 21.48
C GLU A 400 42.74 -6.14 20.52
N ARG A 401 42.14 -7.32 20.69
CA ARG A 401 40.91 -7.71 19.98
C ARG A 401 39.75 -7.09 20.73
N ALA A 402 39.03 -6.18 20.08
CA ALA A 402 37.78 -5.63 20.59
C ALA A 402 36.65 -6.64 20.34
N LYS A 403 35.81 -6.84 21.35
CA LYS A 403 34.59 -7.64 21.25
C LYS A 403 33.38 -6.74 21.03
N PRO A 404 32.31 -7.25 20.39
CA PRO A 404 31.02 -6.58 20.40
C PRO A 404 30.56 -6.26 21.83
N ALA A 405 29.89 -5.12 22.01
CA ALA A 405 29.30 -4.73 23.28
C ALA A 405 27.87 -5.32 23.38
N ILE A 406 27.79 -6.64 23.54
CA ILE A 406 26.54 -7.39 23.65
C ILE A 406 26.17 -7.58 25.13
N ASP A 407 24.87 -7.47 25.42
CA ASP A 407 24.25 -7.81 26.71
C ASP A 407 23.13 -8.84 26.43
N ASP A 408 22.91 -9.77 27.35
CA ASP A 408 21.93 -10.86 27.21
C ASP A 408 20.48 -10.32 27.11
N ASP A 409 20.23 -9.10 27.57
CA ASP A 409 18.89 -8.52 27.69
C ASP A 409 18.51 -7.55 26.55
N TRP A 410 19.46 -6.85 25.92
CA TRP A 410 19.16 -5.85 24.88
C TRP A 410 20.38 -5.43 24.05
N GLN A 411 20.13 -5.11 22.78
CA GLN A 411 21.11 -4.54 21.84
C GLN A 411 20.47 -3.38 21.05
N LEU A 412 21.29 -2.48 20.49
CA LEU A 412 20.84 -1.38 19.62
C LEU A 412 21.67 -1.33 18.34
N PHE A 413 21.03 -0.95 17.23
CA PHE A 413 21.66 -0.71 15.92
C PHE A 413 22.29 -1.93 15.23
N VAL A 414 21.89 -3.14 15.63
CA VAL A 414 22.27 -4.43 15.03
C VAL A 414 21.07 -5.37 15.08
N HIS A 415 21.09 -6.42 14.28
CA HIS A 415 20.19 -7.56 14.44
C HIS A 415 20.75 -8.51 15.50
N ASP A 416 19.85 -9.02 16.33
CA ASP A 416 20.13 -10.14 17.21
C ASP A 416 20.08 -11.42 16.36
N LEU A 417 21.24 -12.03 16.10
CA LEU A 417 21.33 -13.20 15.24
C LEU A 417 21.29 -14.48 16.08
N PRO A 418 20.71 -15.58 15.56
CA PRO A 418 20.71 -16.84 16.27
C PRO A 418 22.13 -17.36 16.50
N ASP A 419 22.38 -17.93 17.69
CA ASP A 419 23.68 -18.55 17.98
C ASP A 419 23.89 -19.79 17.10
N THR A 420 24.73 -19.66 16.08
CA THR A 420 25.11 -20.74 15.15
C THR A 420 26.20 -21.67 15.72
N GLY A 421 26.46 -21.64 17.03
CA GLY A 421 27.44 -22.49 17.71
C GLY A 421 28.84 -21.89 17.81
N GLY A 422 28.93 -20.56 17.72
CA GLY A 422 30.15 -19.76 17.91
C GLY A 422 30.33 -19.30 19.36
N ASP A 423 31.18 -18.28 19.59
CA ASP A 423 31.42 -17.68 20.92
C ASP A 423 30.21 -16.85 21.45
N GLY A 424 29.01 -17.00 20.89
CA GLY A 424 27.79 -16.29 21.30
C GLY A 424 27.75 -14.79 20.99
N ASP A 425 28.70 -14.28 20.20
CA ASP A 425 28.92 -12.85 19.95
C ASP A 425 28.56 -12.44 18.49
N ASP A 426 27.81 -13.24 17.74
CA ASP A 426 27.52 -12.97 16.31
C ASP A 426 26.48 -11.85 16.15
N VAL A 427 26.95 -10.67 15.76
CA VAL A 427 26.11 -9.50 15.43
C VAL A 427 26.33 -9.07 14.00
N GLY A 428 25.25 -8.66 13.34
CA GLY A 428 25.27 -8.20 11.97
C GLY A 428 24.27 -7.08 11.72
N LEU A 429 24.55 -6.30 10.68
CA LEU A 429 23.61 -5.31 10.16
C LEU A 429 23.23 -5.69 8.74
N PHE A 430 21.94 -5.93 8.52
CA PHE A 430 21.41 -6.11 7.19
C PHE A 430 21.07 -4.76 6.59
N LEU A 431 21.61 -4.49 5.42
CA LEU A 431 21.28 -3.29 4.65
C LEU A 431 20.42 -3.72 3.46
N PRO A 432 19.08 -3.62 3.56
CA PRO A 432 18.22 -4.02 2.45
C PRO A 432 18.48 -3.16 1.20
N PRO A 433 18.30 -3.73 0.00
CA PRO A 433 18.41 -3.00 -1.26
C PRO A 433 17.14 -2.15 -1.46
N VAL A 434 17.15 -0.97 -0.84
CA VAL A 434 15.99 -0.06 -0.78
C VAL A 434 16.11 1.12 -1.73
N LEU A 435 14.97 1.63 -2.16
CA LEU A 435 14.85 2.80 -3.02
C LEU A 435 15.39 4.06 -2.33
N ALA A 436 16.21 4.82 -3.05
CA ALA A 436 16.66 6.13 -2.59
C ALA A 436 15.53 7.16 -2.60
N ASN A 437 14.67 7.10 -3.63
CA ASN A 437 13.49 7.94 -3.78
C ASN A 437 12.50 7.29 -4.77
N SER A 438 11.21 7.51 -4.55
CA SER A 438 10.14 7.12 -5.47
C SER A 438 9.19 8.29 -5.72
N SER A 439 8.54 8.30 -6.87
CA SER A 439 7.44 9.20 -7.19
C SER A 439 6.13 8.45 -7.00
N THR A 440 5.22 8.98 -6.20
CA THR A 440 3.92 8.38 -5.93
C THR A 440 2.81 9.18 -6.62
N SER A 441 1.80 8.47 -7.10
CA SER A 441 0.55 9.07 -7.61
C SER A 441 -0.38 9.46 -6.46
N ASP A 442 -1.44 10.22 -6.77
CA ASP A 442 -2.56 10.37 -5.86
C ASP A 442 -3.20 8.99 -5.56
N PRO A 443 -3.75 8.75 -4.36
CA PRO A 443 -4.45 7.50 -4.03
C PRO A 443 -5.54 7.16 -5.04
N ILE A 444 -5.45 5.98 -5.65
CA ILE A 444 -6.52 5.41 -6.47
C ILE A 444 -7.63 4.78 -5.61
N GLU A 445 -7.26 4.37 -4.40
CA GLU A 445 -8.17 3.89 -3.37
C GLU A 445 -7.70 4.40 -2.00
N ALA A 446 -8.64 4.78 -1.13
CA ALA A 446 -8.35 5.22 0.22
C ALA A 446 -9.46 4.78 1.18
N VAL A 447 -9.08 4.08 2.24
CA VAL A 447 -9.99 3.57 3.28
C VAL A 447 -9.48 3.98 4.65
N THR A 448 -10.34 4.62 5.44
CA THR A 448 -10.07 4.90 6.85
C THR A 448 -10.80 3.89 7.73
N ILE A 449 -10.08 3.17 8.57
CA ILE A 449 -10.64 2.23 9.55
C ILE A 449 -10.47 2.83 10.94
N ALA A 450 -11.57 3.11 11.63
CA ALA A 450 -11.54 3.74 12.94
C ALA A 450 -12.59 3.14 13.88
N ARG A 451 -12.31 3.25 15.18
CA ARG A 451 -13.22 2.77 16.24
C ARG A 451 -14.22 3.87 16.60
N ASP A 452 -15.50 3.52 16.69
CA ASP A 452 -16.51 4.35 17.33
C ASP A 452 -16.73 3.86 18.76
N GLU A 453 -16.17 4.57 19.73
CA GLU A 453 -16.27 4.23 21.14
C GLU A 453 -17.71 4.32 21.67
N MET A 454 -18.58 5.16 21.07
CA MET A 454 -19.97 5.30 21.50
C MET A 454 -20.84 4.13 21.01
N ALA A 455 -20.61 3.67 19.78
CA ALA A 455 -21.31 2.53 19.20
C ALA A 455 -20.72 1.18 19.60
N ASN A 456 -19.50 1.16 20.17
CA ASN A 456 -18.72 -0.06 20.45
C ASN A 456 -18.52 -0.93 19.20
N LEU A 457 -18.28 -0.28 18.06
CA LEU A 457 -18.02 -0.87 16.75
C LEU A 457 -16.76 -0.25 16.14
N ALA A 458 -16.18 -0.92 15.16
CA ALA A 458 -15.27 -0.29 14.22
C ALA A 458 -16.00 -0.02 12.90
N PHE A 459 -15.58 0.99 12.16
CA PHE A 459 -16.07 1.27 10.82
C PHE A 459 -14.90 1.39 9.86
N ALA A 460 -15.03 0.76 8.70
CA ALA A 460 -14.25 1.10 7.53
C ALA A 460 -15.03 2.10 6.68
N ILE A 461 -14.41 3.24 6.39
CA ILE A 461 -14.94 4.31 5.58
C ILE A 461 -14.19 4.28 4.25
N GLU A 462 -14.88 3.83 3.20
CA GLU A 462 -14.35 3.88 1.84
C GLU A 462 -14.42 5.34 1.36
N ARG A 463 -13.29 6.06 1.38
CA ARG A 463 -13.24 7.48 0.97
C ARG A 463 -13.16 7.59 -0.55
N SER A 464 -12.32 6.78 -1.16
CA SER A 464 -12.24 6.66 -2.62
C SER A 464 -12.01 5.22 -3.03
N PHE A 465 -12.43 4.88 -4.24
CA PHE A 465 -12.20 3.59 -4.88
C PHE A 465 -11.75 3.77 -6.32
N GLU A 466 -11.07 2.75 -6.87
CA GLU A 466 -10.72 2.72 -8.28
C GLU A 466 -11.95 2.37 -9.11
N SER A 467 -12.37 3.29 -9.98
CA SER A 467 -13.44 3.04 -10.94
C SER A 467 -13.04 1.97 -11.96
N PRO A 468 -14.00 1.39 -12.71
CA PRO A 468 -13.70 0.52 -13.85
C PRO A 468 -12.81 1.16 -14.92
N THR A 469 -12.65 2.49 -14.91
CA THR A 469 -11.73 3.18 -15.82
C THR A 469 -10.31 3.33 -15.28
N GLY A 470 -10.05 3.01 -14.02
CA GLY A 470 -8.73 3.16 -13.37
C GLY A 470 -8.53 4.49 -12.65
N ARG A 471 -9.60 5.26 -12.47
CA ARG A 471 -9.57 6.57 -11.80
C ARG A 471 -10.12 6.48 -10.40
N ALA A 472 -9.50 7.24 -9.50
CA ALA A 472 -10.03 7.47 -8.16
C ALA A 472 -11.39 8.17 -8.23
N VAL A 473 -12.41 7.58 -7.62
CA VAL A 473 -13.73 8.20 -7.44
C VAL A 473 -13.98 8.40 -5.95
N ASP A 474 -14.23 9.65 -5.55
CA ASP A 474 -14.54 10.00 -4.15
C ASP A 474 -15.97 9.58 -3.80
N ARG A 475 -16.13 8.70 -2.81
CA ARG A 475 -17.43 8.17 -2.34
C ARG A 475 -18.26 9.19 -1.59
N THR A 476 -17.66 10.26 -1.09
CA THR A 476 -18.37 11.35 -0.42
C THR A 476 -19.04 12.30 -1.41
N GLU A 477 -18.53 12.36 -2.65
CA GLU A 477 -19.07 13.17 -3.72
C GLU A 477 -19.91 12.36 -4.72
N PHE A 478 -19.48 11.12 -5.04
CA PHE A 478 -20.15 10.26 -6.02
C PHE A 478 -21.42 9.61 -5.47
N GLN A 479 -22.53 9.85 -6.16
CA GLN A 479 -23.80 9.16 -5.92
C GLN A 479 -24.07 8.10 -7.00
N PRO A 480 -24.21 6.81 -6.64
CA PRO A 480 -24.52 5.77 -7.61
C PRO A 480 -25.92 5.95 -8.21
N PRO A 481 -26.14 5.56 -9.49
CA PRO A 481 -27.45 5.61 -10.10
C PRO A 481 -28.40 4.66 -9.39
N LEU A 482 -29.50 5.20 -8.88
CA LEU A 482 -30.44 4.44 -8.05
C LEU A 482 -31.82 5.06 -8.14
N LEU A 483 -32.84 4.23 -8.37
CA LEU A 483 -34.22 4.71 -8.39
C LEU A 483 -34.67 4.95 -6.94
N THR A 484 -34.90 6.20 -6.59
CA THR A 484 -35.32 6.61 -5.25
C THR A 484 -36.76 7.09 -5.24
N ILE A 485 -37.45 6.89 -4.11
CA ILE A 485 -38.79 7.44 -3.87
C ILE A 485 -38.62 8.81 -3.23
N ASP A 486 -38.46 9.83 -4.07
CA ASP A 486 -38.22 11.22 -3.66
C ASP A 486 -39.40 11.75 -2.84
N ARG A 487 -40.61 11.68 -3.41
CA ARG A 487 -41.83 12.20 -2.77
C ARG A 487 -43.01 11.28 -2.98
N VAL A 488 -43.87 11.21 -1.96
CA VAL A 488 -45.20 10.60 -2.07
C VAL A 488 -46.23 11.64 -1.65
N ALA A 489 -47.27 11.80 -2.45
CA ALA A 489 -48.44 12.63 -2.14
C ALA A 489 -49.66 11.71 -2.14
N THR A 490 -50.28 11.56 -0.97
CA THR A 490 -51.50 10.78 -0.76
C THR A 490 -52.72 11.69 -0.85
N ASP A 491 -53.75 11.27 -1.58
CA ASP A 491 -55.05 11.93 -1.65
C ASP A 491 -56.17 10.89 -1.86
N ASP A 492 -57.42 11.25 -1.53
CA ASP A 492 -58.58 10.41 -1.82
C ASP A 492 -58.95 10.46 -3.32
N ASP A 493 -58.54 11.50 -4.04
CA ASP A 493 -58.66 11.62 -5.49
C ASP A 493 -57.45 10.96 -6.20
N PRO A 494 -57.63 9.87 -6.98
CA PRO A 494 -56.53 9.23 -7.69
C PRO A 494 -55.84 10.14 -8.73
N ASP A 495 -56.50 11.20 -9.20
CA ASP A 495 -55.91 12.17 -10.14
C ASP A 495 -55.06 13.25 -9.42
N GLU A 496 -55.18 13.38 -8.09
CA GLU A 496 -54.35 14.28 -7.26
C GLU A 496 -53.24 13.54 -6.48
N GLU A 497 -53.32 12.22 -6.43
CA GLU A 497 -52.39 11.31 -5.77
C GLU A 497 -51.21 10.90 -6.69
N TYR A 498 -49.96 11.06 -6.21
CA TYR A 498 -48.77 10.74 -7.02
C TYR A 498 -47.54 10.31 -6.21
N VAL A 499 -46.60 9.65 -6.91
CA VAL A 499 -45.23 9.38 -6.47
C VAL A 499 -44.25 10.06 -7.40
N VAL A 500 -43.26 10.76 -6.85
CA VAL A 500 -42.09 11.24 -7.60
C VAL A 500 -40.95 10.27 -7.37
N LEU A 501 -40.45 9.73 -8.46
CA LEU A 501 -39.25 8.93 -8.49
C LEU A 501 -38.11 9.77 -9.06
N ALA A 502 -36.91 9.57 -8.55
CA ALA A 502 -35.73 10.30 -9.00
C ALA A 502 -34.55 9.34 -9.18
N ASN A 503 -33.72 9.65 -10.17
CA ASN A 503 -32.35 9.15 -10.24
C ASN A 503 -31.39 10.27 -9.76
N PRO A 504 -31.08 10.36 -8.45
CA PRO A 504 -30.16 11.38 -7.95
C PRO A 504 -28.70 11.09 -8.30
N GLY A 505 -28.40 9.87 -8.75
CA GLY A 505 -27.05 9.46 -9.08
C GLY A 505 -26.51 10.10 -10.35
N GLU A 506 -25.20 9.94 -10.55
CA GLU A 506 -24.48 10.63 -11.62
C GLU A 506 -24.52 9.91 -12.98
N ASP A 507 -25.04 8.69 -13.04
CA ASP A 507 -25.14 7.85 -14.23
C ASP A 507 -26.58 7.56 -14.66
N ARG A 508 -26.75 7.10 -15.90
CA ARG A 508 -28.04 6.72 -16.46
C ARG A 508 -28.53 5.46 -15.76
N LEU A 509 -29.81 5.42 -15.41
CA LEU A 509 -30.43 4.27 -14.78
C LEU A 509 -31.46 3.65 -15.71
N VAL A 510 -31.17 2.44 -16.19
CA VAL A 510 -32.15 1.64 -16.94
C VAL A 510 -33.16 1.08 -15.94
N VAL A 511 -34.42 1.49 -16.08
CA VAL A 511 -35.54 1.09 -15.20
C VAL A 511 -36.56 0.24 -15.96
N ASP A 512 -36.20 -0.30 -17.11
CA ASP A 512 -37.06 -1.21 -17.86
C ASP A 512 -37.47 -2.44 -17.01
N GLY A 513 -38.77 -2.75 -17.01
CA GLY A 513 -39.38 -3.79 -16.17
C GLY A 513 -39.50 -3.44 -14.69
N TYR A 514 -39.06 -2.27 -14.23
CA TYR A 514 -39.27 -1.88 -12.83
C TYR A 514 -40.76 -1.67 -12.56
N ALA A 515 -41.22 -2.10 -11.39
CA ALA A 515 -42.60 -1.94 -10.95
C ALA A 515 -42.70 -1.05 -9.71
N LEU A 516 -43.61 -0.08 -9.76
CA LEU A 516 -44.04 0.72 -8.63
C LEU A 516 -45.27 0.04 -8.01
N VAL A 517 -45.19 -0.27 -6.71
CA VAL A 517 -46.12 -1.18 -6.02
C VAL A 517 -46.61 -0.57 -4.72
N ALA A 518 -47.92 -0.67 -4.47
CA ALA A 518 -48.55 -0.36 -3.19
C ALA A 518 -48.59 -1.62 -2.33
N ALA A 519 -48.08 -1.56 -1.10
CA ALA A 519 -48.12 -2.67 -0.15
C ALA A 519 -49.09 -2.37 1.00
N THR A 520 -50.04 -3.28 1.25
CA THR A 520 -51.05 -3.20 2.33
C THR A 520 -51.19 -4.57 2.99
N ASP A 521 -50.99 -4.67 4.30
CA ASP A 521 -51.12 -5.89 5.11
C ASP A 521 -50.37 -7.11 4.51
N GLY A 522 -49.22 -6.85 3.88
CA GLY A 522 -48.40 -7.87 3.22
C GLY A 522 -48.88 -8.31 1.83
N ALA A 523 -50.00 -7.76 1.33
CA ALA A 523 -50.42 -7.88 -0.06
C ALA A 523 -49.86 -6.72 -0.90
N THR A 524 -49.49 -6.99 -2.15
CA THR A 524 -48.89 -6.02 -3.06
C THR A 524 -49.76 -5.80 -4.30
N THR A 525 -49.98 -4.55 -4.67
CA THR A 525 -50.70 -4.15 -5.90
C THR A 525 -49.78 -3.31 -6.78
N THR A 526 -49.50 -3.77 -8.01
CA THR A 526 -48.73 -2.98 -8.97
C THR A 526 -49.54 -1.79 -9.46
N VAL A 527 -48.98 -0.59 -9.32
CA VAL A 527 -49.57 0.66 -9.80
C VAL A 527 -49.03 1.02 -11.18
N HIS A 528 -47.72 0.90 -11.39
CA HIS A 528 -47.09 1.17 -12.68
C HIS A 528 -45.93 0.21 -12.94
N GLU A 529 -45.71 -0.13 -14.21
CA GLU A 529 -44.57 -0.91 -14.68
C GLU A 529 -43.92 -0.16 -15.84
N PHE A 530 -42.60 0.06 -15.73
CA PHE A 530 -41.82 0.77 -16.72
C PHE A 530 -41.51 -0.12 -17.92
N THR A 531 -41.60 0.44 -19.13
CA THR A 531 -41.21 -0.24 -20.37
C THR A 531 -40.26 0.64 -21.18
N GLU A 532 -39.15 0.05 -21.64
CA GLU A 532 -38.10 0.69 -22.45
C GLU A 532 -37.61 2.04 -21.87
N ARG A 533 -37.60 2.16 -20.53
CA ARG A 533 -37.30 3.43 -19.87
C ARG A 533 -35.90 3.46 -19.27
N THR A 534 -35.18 4.53 -19.58
CA THR A 534 -33.91 4.90 -18.96
C THR A 534 -34.06 6.31 -18.39
N LEU A 535 -33.63 6.52 -17.15
CA LEU A 535 -33.58 7.85 -16.52
C LEU A 535 -32.17 8.42 -16.64
N ASP A 536 -32.07 9.66 -17.10
CA ASP A 536 -30.81 10.41 -17.10
C ASP A 536 -30.44 10.87 -15.66
N PRO A 537 -29.18 11.27 -15.41
CA PRO A 537 -28.75 11.79 -14.11
C PRO A 537 -29.56 13.00 -13.67
N GLY A 538 -30.05 12.98 -12.43
CA GLY A 538 -30.91 14.02 -11.86
C GLY A 538 -32.34 14.03 -12.43
N GLU A 539 -32.70 13.13 -13.33
CA GLU A 539 -34.04 13.07 -13.92
C GLU A 539 -35.06 12.62 -12.86
N THR A 540 -36.19 13.32 -12.81
CA THR A 540 -37.35 12.98 -11.98
C THR A 540 -38.52 12.57 -12.86
N VAL A 541 -39.23 11.52 -12.46
CA VAL A 541 -40.46 11.08 -13.09
C VAL A 541 -41.59 11.07 -12.07
N ARG A 542 -42.68 11.76 -12.38
CA ARG A 542 -43.89 11.76 -11.55
C ARG A 542 -44.91 10.78 -12.13
N ILE A 543 -45.47 9.95 -11.25
CA ILE A 543 -46.45 8.93 -11.58
C ILE A 543 -47.70 9.19 -10.75
N TYR A 544 -48.79 9.56 -11.42
CA TYR A 544 -50.12 9.68 -10.83
C TYR A 544 -50.82 8.33 -10.78
N THR A 545 -51.62 8.09 -9.73
CA THR A 545 -52.41 6.87 -9.61
C THR A 545 -53.48 6.78 -10.70
N GLY A 546 -54.17 7.89 -10.95
CA GLY A 546 -55.21 8.04 -11.98
C GLY A 546 -54.67 8.58 -13.31
N GLN A 547 -55.27 9.66 -13.80
CA GLN A 547 -54.83 10.38 -14.98
C GLN A 547 -53.77 11.42 -14.62
N ALA A 548 -52.79 11.64 -15.51
CA ALA A 548 -51.74 12.63 -15.33
C ALA A 548 -51.95 13.87 -16.21
N SER A 549 -51.35 15.00 -15.81
CA SER A 549 -51.18 16.17 -16.67
C SER A 549 -50.14 15.93 -17.78
N GLU A 550 -50.06 16.83 -18.78
CA GLU A 550 -49.03 16.75 -19.84
C GLU A 550 -47.62 16.59 -19.25
N ASP A 551 -46.81 15.71 -19.86
CA ASP A 551 -45.44 15.30 -19.50
C ASP A 551 -45.27 14.34 -18.31
N ASP A 552 -46.31 14.08 -17.51
CA ASP A 552 -46.29 13.13 -16.39
C ASP A 552 -46.93 11.77 -16.76
N ILE A 553 -46.65 10.73 -15.98
CA ILE A 553 -47.15 9.37 -16.22
C ILE A 553 -48.42 9.13 -15.41
N GLY A 554 -49.51 8.69 -16.05
CA GLY A 554 -50.73 8.24 -15.35
C GLY A 554 -50.85 6.72 -15.36
N ALA A 555 -51.07 6.10 -14.20
CA ALA A 555 -51.30 4.67 -14.07
C ALA A 555 -52.73 4.24 -14.48
N GLY A 556 -53.67 5.18 -14.57
CA GLY A 556 -55.02 4.95 -15.09
C GLY A 556 -55.94 4.18 -14.13
N LEU A 557 -55.61 4.11 -12.84
CA LEU A 557 -56.45 3.47 -11.83
C LEU A 557 -57.60 4.40 -11.41
N SER A 558 -58.76 3.82 -11.09
CA SER A 558 -59.95 4.59 -10.69
C SER A 558 -60.07 4.83 -9.19
N THR A 559 -59.09 4.38 -8.41
CA THR A 559 -59.09 4.42 -6.94
C THR A 559 -57.68 4.74 -6.46
N SER A 560 -57.56 5.56 -5.42
CA SER A 560 -56.28 5.88 -4.77
C SER A 560 -55.55 4.61 -4.30
N ALA A 561 -54.24 4.55 -4.53
CA ALA A 561 -53.40 3.40 -4.25
C ALA A 561 -52.54 3.58 -2.98
N TRP A 562 -52.16 4.81 -2.62
CA TRP A 562 -51.22 5.10 -1.53
C TRP A 562 -51.94 5.43 -0.23
N THR A 563 -53.12 6.06 -0.28
CA THR A 563 -53.88 6.49 0.91
C THR A 563 -54.21 5.34 1.89
N ALA A 564 -54.39 4.12 1.40
CA ALA A 564 -54.64 2.92 2.21
C ALA A 564 -53.45 1.94 2.24
N ALA A 565 -52.30 2.33 1.71
CA ALA A 565 -51.10 1.49 1.71
C ALA A 565 -50.24 1.74 2.95
N ASP A 566 -49.60 0.68 3.44
CA ASP A 566 -48.60 0.76 4.49
C ASP A 566 -47.24 1.22 3.94
N ALA A 567 -46.99 1.00 2.64
CA ALA A 567 -45.75 1.39 2.00
C ALA A 567 -45.86 1.53 0.47
N VAL A 568 -44.98 2.37 -0.08
CA VAL A 568 -44.61 2.36 -1.50
C VAL A 568 -43.38 1.48 -1.67
N GLU A 569 -43.45 0.53 -2.60
CA GLU A 569 -42.37 -0.39 -2.94
C GLU A 569 -41.95 -0.19 -4.40
N LEU A 570 -40.64 -0.15 -4.64
CA LEU A 570 -40.05 -0.28 -5.97
C LEU A 570 -39.54 -1.71 -6.13
N ARG A 571 -39.81 -2.34 -7.27
CA ARG A 571 -39.31 -3.66 -7.61
C ARG A 571 -38.56 -3.61 -8.93
N ASP A 572 -37.44 -4.31 -9.04
CA ASP A 572 -36.70 -4.45 -10.30
C ASP A 572 -37.44 -5.37 -11.29
N ALA A 573 -36.91 -5.51 -12.51
CA ALA A 573 -37.46 -6.38 -13.56
C ALA A 573 -37.59 -7.87 -13.16
N GLY A 574 -36.84 -8.31 -12.15
CA GLY A 574 -36.96 -9.66 -11.58
C GLY A 574 -38.06 -9.78 -10.53
N GLY A 575 -38.80 -8.70 -10.25
CA GLY A 575 -39.81 -8.62 -9.19
C GLY A 575 -39.23 -8.46 -7.77
N ARG A 576 -37.91 -8.25 -7.65
CA ARG A 576 -37.22 -8.11 -6.36
C ARG A 576 -37.39 -6.68 -5.82
N LEU A 577 -37.80 -6.56 -4.56
CA LEU A 577 -38.00 -5.28 -3.86
C LEU A 577 -36.68 -4.51 -3.75
N THR A 578 -36.54 -3.38 -4.44
CA THR A 578 -35.34 -2.51 -4.46
C THR A 578 -35.41 -1.36 -3.46
N ARG A 579 -36.58 -0.75 -3.27
CA ARG A 579 -36.77 0.31 -2.27
C ARG A 579 -38.14 0.20 -1.64
N LYS A 580 -38.23 0.58 -0.37
CA LYS A 580 -39.47 0.64 0.37
C LYS A 580 -39.53 1.95 1.13
N LYS A 581 -40.61 2.70 0.97
CA LYS A 581 -40.91 3.90 1.75
C LYS A 581 -42.19 3.62 2.52
N LEU A 582 -42.07 3.51 3.83
CA LEU A 582 -43.24 3.35 4.70
C LEU A 582 -44.12 4.59 4.59
N LEU A 583 -45.42 4.36 4.48
CA LEU A 583 -46.43 5.39 4.51
C LEU A 583 -46.99 5.46 5.92
N ALA A 584 -47.09 6.68 6.41
CA ALA A 584 -47.73 6.96 7.68
C ALA A 584 -49.24 6.72 7.54
N GLY A 585 -49.76 5.65 8.16
CA GLY A 585 -51.18 5.59 8.49
C GLY A 585 -51.54 6.71 9.49
N PRO A 586 -52.80 7.18 9.52
CA PRO A 586 -53.27 8.06 10.58
C PRO A 586 -53.14 7.34 11.92
N SER A 587 -52.22 7.80 12.74
CA SER A 587 -51.92 7.29 14.09
C SER A 587 -51.86 8.50 15.02
N ASP A 588 -52.50 8.42 16.19
CA ASP A 588 -52.47 9.44 17.25
C ASP A 588 -51.08 9.57 17.94
N ALA A 589 -50.05 8.87 17.45
CA ALA A 589 -48.70 8.94 17.99
C ALA A 589 -48.04 10.30 17.71
N LEU A 590 -47.50 10.92 18.77
CA LEU A 590 -46.82 12.22 18.75
C LEU A 590 -45.36 12.14 18.24
N ALA A 591 -44.81 10.94 18.05
CA ALA A 591 -43.43 10.70 17.66
C ALA A 591 -43.29 9.39 16.86
N ASP A 592 -42.33 9.37 15.95
CA ASP A 592 -41.90 8.18 15.21
C ASP A 592 -40.74 7.51 15.95
N TYR A 593 -40.83 6.20 16.18
CA TYR A 593 -39.74 5.42 16.78
C TYR A 593 -38.86 4.81 15.68
N ARG A 594 -37.56 5.05 15.78
CA ARG A 594 -36.55 4.58 14.86
C ARG A 594 -35.52 3.73 15.61
N LEU A 595 -35.40 2.46 15.22
CA LEU A 595 -34.50 1.50 15.87
C LEU A 595 -33.02 1.93 15.79
N SER A 596 -32.59 2.44 14.64
CA SER A 596 -31.26 3.04 14.46
C SER A 596 -31.27 4.15 13.43
N THR A 597 -30.41 5.16 13.58
CA THR A 597 -30.11 6.12 12.52
C THR A 597 -29.33 5.46 11.39
N ASP A 598 -29.40 6.02 10.17
CA ASP A 598 -28.59 5.53 9.05
C ASP A 598 -27.16 6.08 9.15
N VAL A 599 -26.21 5.32 8.60
CA VAL A 599 -24.87 5.79 8.26
C VAL A 599 -24.76 5.91 6.73
N PRO A 600 -23.84 6.73 6.20
CA PRO A 600 -23.63 6.81 4.76
C PRO A 600 -23.29 5.44 4.15
N ASP A 601 -23.62 5.24 2.87
CA ASP A 601 -23.52 3.94 2.19
C ASP A 601 -22.08 3.45 1.94
N TYR A 602 -21.09 4.29 2.26
CA TYR A 602 -19.65 4.00 2.20
C TYR A 602 -19.04 3.69 3.58
N TRP A 603 -19.87 3.52 4.61
CA TRP A 603 -19.45 3.15 5.96
C TRP A 603 -19.82 1.69 6.23
N PHE A 604 -18.80 0.85 6.40
CA PHE A 604 -18.96 -0.58 6.57
C PHE A 604 -18.60 -0.98 8.01
N PRO A 605 -19.54 -1.55 8.78
CA PRO A 605 -19.31 -1.87 10.18
C PRO A 605 -18.44 -3.12 10.31
N PHE A 606 -17.61 -3.12 11.35
CA PHE A 606 -16.81 -4.23 11.80
C PHE A 606 -17.15 -4.52 13.27
N THR A 607 -17.55 -5.77 13.55
CA THR A 607 -17.94 -6.22 14.88
C THR A 607 -16.83 -7.06 15.51
N PRO A 608 -16.53 -6.89 16.81
CA PRO A 608 -15.56 -7.72 17.49
C PRO A 608 -16.09 -9.15 17.68
N GLU A 609 -15.30 -10.14 17.26
CA GLU A 609 -15.52 -11.54 17.58
C GLU A 609 -14.80 -11.88 18.89
N GLN A 610 -15.52 -12.41 19.88
CA GLN A 610 -14.92 -12.84 21.15
C GLN A 610 -14.31 -14.25 21.01
N ALA A 611 -13.09 -14.30 20.50
CA ALA A 611 -12.21 -15.47 20.54
C ALA A 611 -10.93 -15.16 21.34
N TRP A 612 -10.02 -16.13 21.46
CA TRP A 612 -8.72 -15.92 22.13
C TRP A 612 -7.83 -14.92 21.38
N SER A 613 -8.00 -14.83 20.05
CA SER A 613 -7.50 -13.74 19.22
C SER A 613 -8.66 -12.79 18.91
N PHE A 614 -8.55 -11.53 19.35
CA PHE A 614 -9.58 -10.53 19.05
C PHE A 614 -9.48 -10.13 17.58
N ARG A 615 -10.52 -10.41 16.81
CA ARG A 615 -10.65 -10.00 15.42
C ARG A 615 -11.91 -9.19 15.23
N LEU A 616 -11.85 -8.29 14.27
CA LEU A 616 -12.93 -7.47 13.78
C LEU A 616 -13.44 -8.11 12.49
N GLU A 617 -14.68 -8.58 12.49
CA GLU A 617 -15.32 -9.16 11.32
C GLU A 617 -16.23 -8.14 10.64
N ARG A 618 -16.12 -7.98 9.32
CA ARG A 618 -17.05 -7.13 8.56
C ARG A 618 -18.47 -7.69 8.68
N ALA A 619 -19.38 -6.88 9.20
CA ALA A 619 -20.73 -7.30 9.52
C ALA A 619 -21.80 -6.45 8.81
N LEU A 620 -23.06 -6.75 9.08
CA LEU A 620 -24.20 -5.87 8.82
C LEU A 620 -24.67 -5.28 10.15
N LEU A 621 -25.02 -3.99 10.18
CA LEU A 621 -25.56 -3.35 11.40
C LEU A 621 -26.88 -3.98 11.86
N LEU A 622 -27.70 -4.44 10.92
CA LEU A 622 -28.99 -5.08 11.15
C LEU A 622 -29.18 -6.24 10.17
N ASP A 623 -29.93 -7.26 10.58
CA ASP A 623 -30.35 -8.33 9.69
C ASP A 623 -31.17 -7.76 8.52
N ALA A 624 -30.92 -8.25 7.31
CA ALA A 624 -31.66 -7.85 6.11
C ALA A 624 -33.19 -8.02 6.25
N SER A 625 -33.64 -9.02 7.01
CA SER A 625 -35.05 -9.25 7.36
C SER A 625 -35.65 -8.10 8.17
N THR A 626 -34.83 -7.42 8.98
CA THR A 626 -35.20 -6.25 9.80
C THR A 626 -35.22 -4.97 8.97
N LEU A 627 -34.33 -4.88 7.96
CA LEU A 627 -34.30 -3.77 6.99
C LEU A 627 -35.39 -3.89 5.92
N GLY A 628 -36.05 -5.05 5.81
CA GLY A 628 -37.10 -5.30 4.84
C GLY A 628 -36.62 -5.30 3.38
N VAL A 629 -35.31 -5.41 3.15
CA VAL A 629 -34.67 -5.48 1.83
C VAL A 629 -33.73 -6.70 1.77
N PRO A 630 -33.60 -7.38 0.61
CA PRO A 630 -32.65 -8.47 0.45
C PRO A 630 -31.19 -8.06 0.72
N VAL A 631 -30.37 -8.95 1.26
CA VAL A 631 -28.94 -8.70 1.58
C VAL A 631 -28.17 -8.21 0.36
N GLU A 632 -28.52 -8.70 -0.83
CA GLU A 632 -27.84 -8.38 -2.08
C GLU A 632 -28.04 -6.94 -2.56
N GLN A 633 -28.88 -6.17 -1.86
CA GLN A 633 -29.13 -4.75 -2.14
C GLN A 633 -28.50 -3.81 -1.13
N LEU A 634 -27.91 -4.36 -0.08
CA LEU A 634 -27.14 -3.56 0.84
C LEU A 634 -25.90 -3.03 0.13
N PRO A 635 -25.50 -1.78 0.39
CA PRO A 635 -24.27 -1.23 -0.14
C PRO A 635 -23.11 -2.19 0.14
N LYS A 636 -22.34 -2.49 -0.90
CA LYS A 636 -21.12 -3.28 -0.81
C LYS A 636 -19.94 -2.35 -1.05
N PRO A 637 -18.78 -2.61 -0.43
CA PRO A 637 -17.57 -1.91 -0.81
C PRO A 637 -17.28 -2.17 -2.29
N ARG A 638 -16.58 -1.22 -2.91
CA ARG A 638 -16.21 -1.29 -4.32
C ARG A 638 -14.71 -1.49 -4.50
N GLY A 639 -13.90 -0.87 -3.65
CA GLY A 639 -12.44 -0.96 -3.71
C GLY A 639 -11.89 -2.30 -3.21
N GLU A 640 -10.67 -2.60 -3.61
CA GLU A 640 -9.97 -3.84 -3.29
C GLU A 640 -9.55 -3.95 -1.82
N ILE A 641 -9.25 -2.84 -1.15
CA ILE A 641 -8.84 -2.85 0.26
C ILE A 641 -9.94 -3.46 1.12
N LEU A 642 -11.20 -3.16 0.81
CA LEU A 642 -12.36 -3.74 1.49
C LEU A 642 -12.92 -4.98 0.79
N ARG A 643 -12.47 -5.31 -0.41
CA ARG A 643 -12.79 -6.55 -1.12
C ARG A 643 -11.50 -7.22 -1.58
N PRO A 644 -10.67 -7.67 -0.62
CA PRO A 644 -9.43 -8.35 -0.98
C PRO A 644 -9.78 -9.57 -1.84
N ASP A 645 -8.88 -9.88 -2.77
CA ASP A 645 -8.95 -11.12 -3.53
C ASP A 645 -9.14 -12.29 -2.55
N PRO A 646 -10.08 -13.22 -2.79
CA PRO A 646 -10.24 -14.43 -1.98
C PRO A 646 -8.93 -15.20 -1.74
N ASP A 647 -7.99 -15.15 -2.68
CA ASP A 647 -6.67 -15.77 -2.56
C ASP A 647 -5.77 -15.10 -1.50
N LEU A 648 -6.05 -13.86 -1.14
CA LEU A 648 -5.36 -13.13 -0.06
C LEU A 648 -6.01 -13.36 1.30
N LEU A 649 -7.19 -14.00 1.38
CA LEU A 649 -7.83 -14.33 2.64
C LEU A 649 -7.30 -15.66 3.19
N PRO A 650 -7.20 -15.85 4.52
CA PRO A 650 -6.78 -17.12 5.10
C PRO A 650 -7.64 -18.29 4.60
N ALA A 651 -7.03 -19.45 4.38
CA ALA A 651 -7.72 -20.62 3.82
C ALA A 651 -8.97 -21.01 4.63
N GLY A 652 -10.12 -21.05 3.96
CA GLY A 652 -11.41 -21.41 4.57
C GLY A 652 -12.13 -20.27 5.28
N GLU A 653 -11.61 -19.03 5.21
CA GLU A 653 -12.32 -17.83 5.66
C GLU A 653 -13.07 -17.18 4.49
N ASP A 654 -14.41 -17.20 4.54
CA ASP A 654 -15.28 -16.55 3.53
C ASP A 654 -15.60 -15.08 3.88
N THR A 655 -15.18 -14.59 5.05
CA THR A 655 -15.45 -13.24 5.54
C THR A 655 -14.17 -12.46 5.77
N TYR A 656 -14.17 -11.18 5.38
CA TYR A 656 -13.06 -10.29 5.64
C TYR A 656 -12.96 -9.92 7.12
N ARG A 657 -11.82 -10.28 7.73
CA ARG A 657 -11.51 -10.08 9.15
C ARG A 657 -10.19 -9.33 9.30
N ILE A 658 -10.11 -8.49 10.33
CA ILE A 658 -8.94 -7.67 10.65
C ILE A 658 -8.57 -7.93 12.11
N TYR A 659 -7.28 -8.05 12.43
CA TYR A 659 -6.83 -8.16 13.82
C TYR A 659 -7.15 -6.88 14.60
N ASP A 660 -7.65 -7.00 15.84
CA ASP A 660 -8.03 -5.83 16.64
C ASP A 660 -6.84 -4.89 16.88
N GLU A 661 -5.67 -5.46 17.15
CA GLU A 661 -4.40 -4.74 17.33
C GLU A 661 -3.93 -3.99 16.08
N ALA A 662 -4.38 -4.39 14.89
CA ALA A 662 -4.05 -3.68 13.66
C ALA A 662 -4.70 -2.28 13.63
N ILE A 663 -5.80 -2.06 14.36
CA ILE A 663 -6.51 -0.78 14.40
C ILE A 663 -6.19 -0.04 15.71
N PRO A 664 -5.27 0.95 15.68
CA PRO A 664 -4.94 1.74 16.86
C PRO A 664 -6.09 2.69 17.22
N ARG A 665 -6.00 3.36 18.37
CA ARG A 665 -7.04 4.29 18.83
C ARG A 665 -7.29 5.48 17.91
N GLY A 666 -6.26 5.98 17.22
CA GLY A 666 -6.39 7.07 16.23
C GLY A 666 -7.02 6.63 14.90
N GLY A 667 -7.29 5.33 14.74
CA GLY A 667 -7.65 4.76 13.44
C GLY A 667 -6.43 4.51 12.56
N ARG A 668 -6.68 3.91 11.40
CA ARG A 668 -5.68 3.55 10.43
C ARG A 668 -6.20 3.89 9.04
N GLU A 669 -5.39 4.56 8.26
CA GLU A 669 -5.65 4.79 6.84
C GLU A 669 -4.88 3.76 6.02
N VAL A 670 -5.54 3.16 5.03
CA VAL A 670 -4.91 2.32 4.02
C VAL A 670 -5.19 2.95 2.67
N THR A 671 -4.13 3.19 1.90
CA THR A 671 -4.23 3.74 0.55
C THR A 671 -3.57 2.81 -0.45
N ARG A 672 -4.07 2.78 -1.69
CA ARG A 672 -3.42 2.11 -2.83
C ARG A 672 -2.97 3.15 -3.84
N ARG A 673 -1.74 3.05 -4.35
CA ARG A 673 -1.10 4.05 -5.23
C ARG A 673 -0.21 3.38 -6.27
N TYR A 674 -0.15 3.97 -7.46
CA TYR A 674 0.96 3.72 -8.38
C TYR A 674 2.22 4.46 -7.92
N GLN A 675 3.37 3.80 -8.05
CA GLN A 675 4.68 4.28 -7.66
C GLN A 675 5.67 4.06 -8.82
N TYR A 676 6.55 5.04 -9.03
CA TYR A 676 7.63 4.95 -10.03
C TYR A 676 8.97 5.30 -9.41
N ALA A 677 9.99 4.49 -9.67
CA ALA A 677 11.35 4.78 -9.25
C ALA A 677 12.36 4.40 -10.34
N ARG A 678 13.56 5.00 -10.24
CA ARG A 678 14.72 4.56 -11.02
C ARG A 678 15.73 3.91 -10.11
N TRP A 679 16.20 2.74 -10.51
CA TRP A 679 17.16 1.98 -9.75
C TRP A 679 18.60 2.39 -10.04
N THR A 680 19.53 1.84 -9.27
CA THR A 680 20.95 2.20 -9.33
C THR A 680 21.63 1.85 -10.66
N ASP A 681 21.06 0.91 -11.41
CA ASP A 681 21.46 0.53 -12.77
C ASP A 681 20.81 1.39 -13.87
N GLY A 682 19.85 2.25 -13.49
CA GLY A 682 19.09 3.10 -14.39
C GLY A 682 17.78 2.51 -14.91
N ALA A 683 17.45 1.26 -14.56
CA ALA A 683 16.16 0.65 -14.86
C ALA A 683 15.02 1.39 -14.16
N GLY A 684 13.85 1.41 -14.80
CA GLY A 684 12.66 2.09 -14.27
C GLY A 684 11.65 1.07 -13.78
N TYR A 685 11.21 1.21 -12.55
CA TYR A 685 10.25 0.32 -11.91
C TYR A 685 8.94 1.08 -11.72
N LEU A 686 7.82 0.52 -12.19
CA LEU A 686 6.47 1.07 -12.03
C LEU A 686 5.58 -0.01 -11.41
N TRP A 687 5.04 0.21 -10.22
CA TRP A 687 4.20 -0.77 -9.53
C TRP A 687 3.01 -0.11 -8.85
N SER A 688 2.01 -0.90 -8.48
CA SER A 688 0.98 -0.51 -7.51
C SER A 688 1.34 -1.13 -6.17
N GLY A 689 1.17 -0.36 -5.10
CA GLY A 689 1.32 -0.84 -3.73
C GLY A 689 0.35 -0.15 -2.77
N ARG A 690 0.23 -0.73 -1.58
CA ARG A 690 -0.56 -0.25 -0.46
C ARG A 690 0.34 0.41 0.57
N GLU A 691 -0.16 1.48 1.20
CA GLU A 691 0.49 2.12 2.33
C GLU A 691 -0.51 2.15 3.50
N SER A 692 -0.08 1.70 4.67
CA SER A 692 -0.88 1.68 5.89
C SER A 692 -0.31 2.65 6.93
N ALA A 693 -0.97 3.78 7.12
CA ALA A 693 -0.55 4.82 8.05
C ALA A 693 -1.47 4.88 9.28
N ILE A 694 -0.90 5.24 10.43
CA ILE A 694 -1.71 5.61 11.60
C ILE A 694 -2.43 6.92 11.25
N ASP A 695 -3.73 6.94 11.48
CA ASP A 695 -4.55 8.13 11.30
C ASP A 695 -4.74 8.85 12.66
N ASP A 696 -5.19 10.10 12.64
CA ASP A 696 -5.62 10.86 13.83
C ASP A 696 -7.12 11.16 13.78
N THR A 697 -7.88 10.22 13.23
CA THR A 697 -9.33 10.33 13.07
C THR A 697 -10.02 9.81 14.32
N GLN A 698 -10.51 10.74 15.15
CA GLN A 698 -11.53 10.41 16.15
C GLN A 698 -12.89 10.32 15.47
N LEU A 699 -13.40 9.09 15.36
CA LEU A 699 -14.66 8.83 14.70
C LEU A 699 -15.86 9.07 15.62
N SER A 700 -16.86 9.78 15.12
CA SER A 700 -18.23 9.74 15.65
C SER A 700 -19.18 9.52 14.49
N THR A 701 -19.73 8.32 14.40
CA THR A 701 -20.63 7.90 13.29
C THR A 701 -21.96 8.65 13.31
N GLY A 702 -22.33 9.26 14.44
CA GLY A 702 -23.68 9.74 14.69
C GLY A 702 -24.71 8.61 14.81
N LEU A 703 -24.28 7.35 14.76
CA LEU A 703 -25.14 6.17 14.92
C LEU A 703 -25.76 6.18 16.31
N ARG A 704 -27.08 6.24 16.35
CA ARG A 704 -27.86 6.18 17.58
C ARG A 704 -28.88 5.06 17.44
N PHE A 705 -29.04 4.30 18.51
CA PHE A 705 -30.08 3.29 18.63
C PHE A 705 -31.25 3.85 19.45
N ASP A 706 -32.45 3.31 19.23
CA ASP A 706 -33.67 3.63 19.99
C ASP A 706 -34.02 5.13 20.01
N VAL A 707 -34.10 5.74 18.82
CA VAL A 707 -34.39 7.17 18.66
C VAL A 707 -35.90 7.41 18.56
N LEU A 708 -36.40 8.40 19.30
CA LEU A 708 -37.74 8.95 19.14
C LEU A 708 -37.63 10.30 18.42
N GLU A 709 -38.18 10.39 17.21
CA GLU A 709 -38.22 11.62 16.42
C GLU A 709 -39.61 12.25 16.53
N GLU A 710 -39.66 13.56 16.78
CA GLU A 710 -40.94 14.29 16.82
C GLU A 710 -41.52 14.36 15.42
N ARG A 711 -42.79 13.99 15.27
CA ARG A 711 -43.45 13.88 13.96
C ARG A 711 -43.67 15.30 13.39
N SER A 712 -42.98 15.65 12.30
CA SER A 712 -42.96 17.00 11.70
C SER A 712 -44.20 17.33 10.89
#